data_AF-A0A1S2LUW9-F1
#
_entry.id   AF-A0A1S2LUW9-F1
#
_cell.length_a   1.000
_cell.length_b   1.000
_cell.length_c   1.000
_cell.angle_alpha   90.00
_cell.angle_beta   90.00
_cell.angle_gamma   90.00
#
_symmetry.space_group_name_H-M   'P 1'
#
loop_
_entity.id
_entity.type
_entity.pdbx_description
1 polymer ?
#
loop_
_entity_poly.entity_id
_entity_poly.type
_entity_poly.pdbx_seq_one_letter_code
_entity_poly.pdbx_strand_id
1 'polypeptide(L)'
;MSAPIVAGVASLLVSKHPNLTPLQVKYILQQTAKDIGTPGYNMEFGFGLVDPVAALQYDVKKLPKFNTASDDLVKGAIEPFIANNEGIAEGHIKLPSQINWYKIPVEAGQKVQLTLEGAKLYDYEMVIKHLGENSEVVNNVKVNDVQEGKIEAYLYNAEEDGTLLIGVKDAFGKYSKEGASRYTLHLQIADDWKDDGITGAIPFHIESIPYSSFWQKDGPFYLTAKPIETDEDFDTEEVVEAANKAEQKEEKTAEKNNGADYDYFTFSVDEQQILEINVIGVPGVNIMLNVYRGEEFRMVPPDMLGKSYYDNDFMGPWPMERSNNNGVGEGETLVFEAYPGVEYVLEVTNAMDYYYYSPFMYFDYYGFQEQDMVYPNSHIPYHIRIRGEQLPPDEDGFPMNMYDMYYYEETYEEVIEEFKRDRLTKTPSEFQQDYYYSYYFYEKEMVQKVLEAAPSYELGTEAKGYFQIYGDIDLFKVQPDYNGIYQFSFNKTETMMPMATVLRYDEKEEMLYHVAYNDPYDYYYGGFKSNNNLFVGLEKDQTYIVMLQNFYYGPSLDEYSVSSKLILENPQDKYAPNHKPEEAVVLPDNKTVKGNFAMGNEVDYFYFESDKDQLFGLTLQAPIVSEKERNGLPEDLFKPIMPAVLIMEDIDGDGELSDEEMRNAIYFYGYQEDVTGSFNAKAGKKYFVAVMNYYYYGSGASLTPYELAIKPAPKAGAVTPLKEVTKNKLSTKGYFETNHKEKMYNLDVVKTSKTTIELAIPKDIDGVLAIYDAKKKLIKSVDYYGKGDSEFIELTLEKGSYYIGVKDFFGGGSVSPYELTVNFK
;
A
#
# COMPACT_ATOMS: atom_id res chain seq x y z
N MET A 1 -0.44 5.75 13.74
CA MET A 1 -1.40 5.00 14.59
C MET A 1 -2.11 5.94 15.58
N SER A 2 -3.40 6.26 15.39
CA SER A 2 -4.19 7.13 16.30
C SER A 2 -5.45 6.46 16.88
N ALA A 3 -6.00 5.45 16.20
CA ALA A 3 -7.29 4.84 16.54
C ALA A 3 -7.39 4.29 17.99
N PRO A 4 -6.39 3.55 18.53
CA PRO A 4 -6.47 3.05 19.91
C PRO A 4 -6.52 4.16 20.96
N ILE A 5 -5.78 5.26 20.73
CA ILE A 5 -5.74 6.42 21.64
C ILE A 5 -7.10 7.09 21.66
N VAL A 6 -7.67 7.38 20.48
CA VAL A 6 -8.98 8.03 20.36
C VAL A 6 -10.08 7.15 20.95
N ALA A 7 -10.06 5.83 20.71
CA ALA A 7 -10.98 4.88 21.33
C ALA A 7 -10.88 4.89 22.87
N GLY A 8 -9.66 4.96 23.41
CA GLY A 8 -9.41 5.12 24.84
C GLY A 8 -10.08 6.38 25.40
N VAL A 9 -9.89 7.55 24.76
CA VAL A 9 -10.51 8.81 25.21
C VAL A 9 -12.03 8.77 25.08
N ALA A 10 -12.57 8.21 23.98
CA ALA A 10 -14.01 8.03 23.79
C ALA A 10 -14.62 7.16 24.89
N SER A 11 -13.95 6.08 25.29
CA SER A 11 -14.40 5.21 26.39
C SER A 11 -14.47 5.96 27.72
N LEU A 12 -13.52 6.86 28.00
CA LEU A 12 -13.51 7.70 29.20
C LEU A 12 -14.66 8.72 29.19
N LEU A 13 -14.94 9.32 28.03
CA LEU A 13 -16.07 10.24 27.86
C LEU A 13 -17.41 9.54 28.13
N VAL A 14 -17.63 8.38 27.53
CA VAL A 14 -18.86 7.59 27.72
C VAL A 14 -18.95 7.08 29.17
N SER A 15 -17.85 6.66 29.79
CA SER A 15 -17.84 6.27 31.20
C SER A 15 -18.25 7.41 32.13
N LYS A 16 -17.88 8.65 31.84
CA LYS A 16 -18.24 9.83 32.63
C LYS A 16 -19.65 10.33 32.31
N HIS A 17 -20.07 10.24 31.06
CA HIS A 17 -21.36 10.69 30.56
C HIS A 17 -22.05 9.59 29.72
N PRO A 18 -22.70 8.59 30.36
CA PRO A 18 -23.20 7.39 29.68
C PRO A 18 -24.29 7.62 28.63
N ASN A 19 -24.92 8.80 28.65
CA ASN A 19 -26.00 9.16 27.73
C ASN A 19 -25.51 9.93 26.49
N LEU A 20 -24.20 10.16 26.34
CA LEU A 20 -23.68 10.79 25.14
C LEU A 20 -23.90 9.87 23.94
N THR A 21 -24.46 10.43 22.86
CA THR A 21 -24.56 9.71 21.58
C THR A 21 -23.22 9.69 20.86
N PRO A 22 -22.99 8.77 19.91
CA PRO A 22 -21.76 8.76 19.11
C PRO A 22 -21.43 10.10 18.45
N LEU A 23 -22.45 10.81 17.93
CA LEU A 23 -22.29 12.14 17.34
C LEU A 23 -21.80 13.18 18.37
N GLN A 24 -22.31 13.12 19.60
CA GLN A 24 -21.89 14.02 20.66
C GLN A 24 -20.46 13.73 21.12
N VAL A 25 -20.07 12.45 21.23
CA VAL A 25 -18.70 12.05 21.55
C VAL A 25 -17.74 12.55 20.46
N LYS A 26 -18.06 12.30 19.19
CA LYS A 26 -17.28 12.78 18.04
C LYS A 26 -17.11 14.30 18.09
N TYR A 27 -18.19 15.04 18.31
CA TYR A 27 -18.16 16.50 18.41
C TYR A 27 -17.23 16.98 19.54
N ILE A 28 -17.31 16.38 20.73
CA ILE A 28 -16.45 16.78 21.86
C ILE A 28 -14.99 16.58 21.48
N LEU A 29 -14.63 15.38 20.98
CA LEU A 29 -13.26 15.06 20.60
C LEU A 29 -12.71 16.04 19.56
N GLN A 30 -13.50 16.38 18.54
CA GLN A 30 -13.10 17.34 17.50
C GLN A 30 -12.95 18.76 18.03
N GLN A 31 -13.82 19.22 18.92
CA GLN A 31 -13.76 20.60 19.46
C GLN A 31 -12.67 20.79 20.51
N THR A 32 -12.23 19.71 21.16
CA THR A 32 -11.19 19.78 22.19
C THR A 32 -9.83 19.34 21.71
N ALA A 33 -9.72 18.81 20.49
CA ALA A 33 -8.45 18.50 19.89
C ALA A 33 -7.59 19.77 19.77
N LYS A 34 -6.30 19.61 19.98
CA LYS A 34 -5.32 20.67 19.84
C LYS A 34 -4.84 20.70 18.39
N ASP A 35 -5.04 21.81 17.71
CA ASP A 35 -4.55 22.01 16.35
C ASP A 35 -3.04 21.73 16.26
N ILE A 36 -2.67 20.91 15.27
CA ILE A 36 -1.29 20.70 14.83
C ILE A 36 -1.24 21.08 13.36
N GLY A 37 -0.30 21.95 12.99
CA GLY A 37 -0.23 22.54 11.66
C GLY A 37 -1.19 23.72 11.50
N THR A 38 -1.95 23.75 10.39
CA THR A 38 -2.93 24.81 10.12
C THR A 38 -4.10 24.73 11.11
N PRO A 39 -4.55 25.86 11.71
CA PRO A 39 -5.68 25.86 12.63
C PRO A 39 -6.96 25.26 12.01
N GLY A 40 -7.64 24.41 12.76
CA GLY A 40 -8.82 23.68 12.30
C GLY A 40 -8.48 22.37 11.58
N TYR A 41 -9.46 21.84 10.84
CA TYR A 41 -9.26 20.60 10.10
C TYR A 41 -8.25 20.78 8.97
N ASN A 42 -7.30 19.86 8.86
CA ASN A 42 -6.39 19.75 7.73
C ASN A 42 -6.19 18.28 7.33
N MET A 43 -5.74 18.03 6.10
CA MET A 43 -5.63 16.67 5.56
C MET A 43 -4.53 15.83 6.21
N GLU A 44 -3.51 16.45 6.81
CA GLU A 44 -2.36 15.75 7.39
C GLU A 44 -2.62 15.31 8.85
N PHE A 45 -3.22 16.19 9.65
CA PHE A 45 -3.42 16.00 11.09
C PHE A 45 -4.90 15.86 11.47
N GLY A 46 -5.83 15.91 10.52
CA GLY A 46 -7.27 15.90 10.77
C GLY A 46 -7.67 17.10 11.65
N PHE A 47 -8.35 16.83 12.76
CA PHE A 47 -8.71 17.86 13.76
C PHE A 47 -7.57 18.17 14.76
N GLY A 48 -6.37 17.62 14.54
CA GLY A 48 -5.22 17.78 15.40
C GLY A 48 -5.09 16.67 16.45
N LEU A 49 -4.31 16.94 17.50
CA LEU A 49 -4.00 15.98 18.55
C LEU A 49 -5.13 15.91 19.57
N VAL A 50 -5.66 14.71 19.81
CA VAL A 50 -6.66 14.47 20.85
C VAL A 50 -6.15 14.93 22.22
N ASP A 51 -6.95 15.73 22.93
CA ASP A 51 -6.66 16.17 24.30
C ASP A 51 -7.66 15.51 25.27
N PRO A 52 -7.25 14.44 25.99
CA PRO A 52 -8.14 13.73 26.91
C PRO A 52 -8.65 14.61 28.06
N VAL A 53 -7.83 15.57 28.51
CA VAL A 53 -8.18 16.44 29.64
C VAL A 53 -9.23 17.45 29.21
N ALA A 54 -9.02 18.11 28.08
CA ALA A 54 -9.98 19.07 27.54
C ALA A 54 -11.29 18.37 27.17
N ALA A 55 -11.23 17.19 26.55
CA ALA A 55 -12.41 16.37 26.24
C ALA A 55 -13.24 16.06 27.49
N LEU A 56 -12.60 15.54 28.55
CA LEU A 56 -13.28 15.21 29.80
C LEU A 56 -13.79 16.44 30.56
N GLN A 57 -13.24 17.63 30.32
CA GLN A 57 -13.68 18.90 30.93
C GLN A 57 -14.75 19.62 30.12
N TYR A 58 -15.09 19.14 28.91
CA TYR A 58 -16.09 19.76 28.07
C TYR A 58 -17.46 19.81 28.76
N ASP A 59 -18.09 21.00 28.74
CA ASP A 59 -19.43 21.17 29.30
C ASP A 59 -20.48 20.63 28.32
N VAL A 60 -20.97 19.43 28.59
CA VAL A 60 -21.97 18.73 27.75
C VAL A 60 -23.26 19.54 27.53
N LYS A 61 -23.57 20.54 28.38
CA LYS A 61 -24.72 21.43 28.16
C LYS A 61 -24.53 22.39 26.98
N LYS A 62 -23.29 22.58 26.52
CA LYS A 62 -22.93 23.40 25.35
C LYS A 62 -22.93 22.61 24.04
N LEU A 63 -23.33 21.33 24.07
CA LEU A 63 -23.49 20.55 22.84
C LEU A 63 -24.54 21.21 21.94
N PRO A 64 -24.28 21.31 20.62
CA PRO A 64 -25.29 21.79 19.69
C PRO A 64 -26.44 20.79 19.58
N LYS A 65 -27.57 21.24 19.04
CA LYS A 65 -28.61 20.33 18.59
C LYS A 65 -28.13 19.65 17.31
N PHE A 66 -28.05 18.32 17.33
CA PHE A 66 -27.78 17.51 16.16
C PHE A 66 -29.12 17.26 15.47
N ASN A 67 -29.23 17.65 14.20
CA ASN A 67 -30.47 17.49 13.46
C ASN A 67 -30.47 16.09 12.82
N THR A 68 -30.90 15.08 13.59
CA THR A 68 -31.12 13.73 13.06
C THR A 68 -32.51 13.72 12.43
N ALA A 69 -32.58 14.02 11.12
CA ALA A 69 -33.73 13.96 10.22
C ALA A 69 -35.13 13.87 10.89
N SER A 70 -35.89 14.97 10.91
CA SER A 70 -37.30 14.94 11.35
C SER A 70 -38.25 14.68 10.18
N ASP A 71 -39.14 13.70 10.38
CA ASP A 71 -40.43 13.27 9.79
C ASP A 71 -41.22 14.13 8.76
N ASP A 72 -40.65 15.15 8.11
CA ASP A 72 -41.32 15.88 7.02
C ASP A 72 -40.28 16.49 6.04
N LEU A 73 -39.49 15.61 5.41
CA LEU A 73 -38.38 15.96 4.49
C LEU A 73 -38.80 16.97 3.41
N VAL A 74 -40.07 16.92 2.97
CA VAL A 74 -40.63 17.76 1.90
C VAL A 74 -40.85 19.21 2.34
N LYS A 75 -41.27 19.45 3.60
CA LYS A 75 -41.60 20.81 4.08
C LYS A 75 -40.38 21.71 4.29
N GLY A 76 -39.21 21.11 4.53
CA GLY A 76 -37.95 21.83 4.72
C GLY A 76 -37.10 21.96 3.46
N ALA A 77 -37.49 21.29 2.37
CA ALA A 77 -36.71 21.28 1.14
C ALA A 77 -36.89 22.56 0.32
N ILE A 78 -35.79 23.06 -0.22
CA ILE A 78 -35.71 24.29 -1.02
C ILE A 78 -35.98 23.94 -2.49
N GLU A 79 -36.80 24.74 -3.17
CA GLU A 79 -36.96 24.65 -4.62
C GLU A 79 -35.78 25.39 -5.27
N PRO A 80 -34.90 24.70 -6.03
CA PRO A 80 -33.82 25.37 -6.75
C PRO A 80 -34.39 26.27 -7.84
N PHE A 81 -33.63 27.29 -8.23
CA PHE A 81 -33.99 28.08 -9.40
C PHE A 81 -33.75 27.24 -10.65
N ILE A 82 -34.80 27.02 -11.45
CA ILE A 82 -34.74 26.26 -12.71
C ILE A 82 -35.20 27.16 -13.86
N ALA A 83 -34.40 27.23 -14.92
CA ALA A 83 -34.74 27.90 -16.17
C ALA A 83 -34.13 27.12 -17.34
N ASN A 84 -34.90 26.93 -18.42
CA ASN A 84 -34.46 26.18 -19.62
C ASN A 84 -33.93 24.77 -19.29
N ASN A 85 -34.61 24.05 -18.40
CA ASN A 85 -34.24 22.71 -17.94
C ASN A 85 -32.87 22.61 -17.23
N GLU A 86 -32.29 23.75 -16.83
CA GLU A 86 -31.10 23.81 -16.00
C GLU A 86 -31.42 24.52 -14.69
N GLY A 87 -30.78 24.12 -13.60
CA GLY A 87 -30.89 24.83 -12.34
C GLY A 87 -29.63 24.79 -11.52
N ILE A 88 -29.58 25.69 -10.55
CA ILE A 88 -28.43 25.87 -9.67
C ILE A 88 -28.94 26.15 -8.26
N ALA A 89 -28.31 25.52 -7.28
CA ALA A 89 -28.51 25.80 -5.87
C ALA A 89 -27.19 25.88 -5.12
N GLU A 90 -26.94 27.03 -4.51
CA GLU A 90 -25.80 27.22 -3.61
C GLU A 90 -26.20 26.91 -2.17
N GLY A 91 -25.24 26.41 -1.37
CA GLY A 91 -25.51 26.12 0.03
C GLY A 91 -24.26 26.06 0.90
N HIS A 92 -24.50 25.99 2.20
CA HIS A 92 -23.46 25.88 3.22
C HIS A 92 -23.83 24.85 4.29
N ILE A 93 -22.85 24.07 4.74
CA ILE A 93 -22.99 23.18 5.90
C ILE A 93 -22.39 23.88 7.12
N LYS A 94 -23.25 24.43 7.98
CA LYS A 94 -22.86 25.26 9.14
C LYS A 94 -23.02 24.55 10.48
N LEU A 95 -23.74 23.44 10.51
CA LEU A 95 -24.02 22.67 11.72
C LEU A 95 -23.55 21.22 11.56
N PRO A 96 -23.15 20.56 12.66
CA PRO A 96 -22.81 19.13 12.62
C PRO A 96 -23.97 18.30 12.06
N SER A 97 -23.66 17.39 11.14
CA SER A 97 -24.63 16.48 10.51
C SER A 97 -25.80 17.18 9.79
N GLN A 98 -25.64 18.46 9.44
CA GLN A 98 -26.64 19.18 8.65
C GLN A 98 -26.76 18.57 7.24
N ILE A 99 -28.01 18.42 6.79
CA ILE A 99 -28.35 18.06 5.42
C ILE A 99 -29.21 19.20 4.87
N ASN A 100 -28.82 19.72 3.72
CA ASN A 100 -29.59 20.72 2.99
C ASN A 100 -30.40 19.98 1.92
N TRP A 101 -31.73 20.00 2.07
CA TRP A 101 -32.63 19.33 1.15
C TRP A 101 -33.11 20.28 0.07
N TYR A 102 -33.12 19.79 -1.17
CA TYR A 102 -33.72 20.42 -2.33
C TYR A 102 -34.83 19.53 -2.87
N LYS A 103 -35.81 20.11 -3.55
CA LYS A 103 -36.89 19.35 -4.18
C LYS A 103 -37.18 19.85 -5.59
N ILE A 104 -37.41 18.94 -6.52
CA ILE A 104 -37.83 19.24 -7.89
C ILE A 104 -38.95 18.28 -8.32
N PRO A 105 -39.95 18.75 -9.08
CA PRO A 105 -40.89 17.85 -9.74
C PRO A 105 -40.18 17.11 -10.88
N VAL A 106 -40.55 15.85 -11.10
CA VAL A 106 -40.08 15.01 -12.23
C VAL A 106 -41.26 14.26 -12.85
N GLU A 107 -41.22 14.09 -14.16
CA GLU A 107 -42.15 13.26 -14.93
C GLU A 107 -41.48 11.93 -15.29
N ALA A 108 -42.28 10.86 -15.42
CA ALA A 108 -41.83 9.54 -15.82
C ALA A 108 -41.07 9.60 -17.15
N GLY A 109 -39.88 8.99 -17.19
CA GLY A 109 -38.97 9.00 -18.32
C GLY A 109 -37.93 10.12 -18.28
N GLN A 110 -38.10 11.17 -17.46
CA GLN A 110 -37.13 12.26 -17.39
C GLN A 110 -35.80 11.81 -16.77
N LYS A 111 -34.72 12.38 -17.27
CA LYS A 111 -33.35 12.22 -16.76
C LYS A 111 -32.92 13.48 -16.05
N VAL A 112 -32.39 13.34 -14.84
CA VAL A 112 -31.88 14.45 -14.04
C VAL A 112 -30.38 14.23 -13.78
N GLN A 113 -29.54 14.94 -14.52
CA GLN A 113 -28.10 14.99 -14.25
C GLN A 113 -27.85 15.92 -13.08
N LEU A 114 -27.20 15.41 -12.04
CA LEU A 114 -26.77 16.15 -10.87
C LEU A 114 -25.25 16.30 -10.89
N THR A 115 -24.76 17.47 -10.50
CA THR A 115 -23.33 17.73 -10.29
C THR A 115 -23.16 18.58 -9.04
N LEU A 116 -22.33 18.13 -8.11
CA LEU A 116 -22.11 18.77 -6.83
C LEU A 116 -20.63 19.13 -6.68
N GLU A 117 -20.36 20.43 -6.77
CA GLU A 117 -19.02 21.00 -6.60
C GLU A 117 -18.91 21.63 -5.21
N GLY A 118 -17.79 21.39 -4.53
CA GLY A 118 -17.60 21.78 -3.15
C GLY A 118 -16.27 22.48 -2.86
N ALA A 119 -16.18 23.12 -1.70
CA ALA A 119 -14.92 23.60 -1.17
C ALA A 119 -13.92 22.45 -0.90
N LYS A 120 -12.65 22.64 -1.30
CA LYS A 120 -11.56 21.63 -1.33
C LYS A 120 -11.30 20.81 -0.06
N LEU A 121 -11.72 21.28 1.11
CA LEU A 121 -11.46 20.59 2.40
C LEU A 121 -12.65 19.74 2.87
N TYR A 122 -13.74 19.75 2.12
CA TYR A 122 -15.00 19.10 2.46
C TYR A 122 -15.29 17.99 1.46
N ASP A 123 -15.87 16.92 1.98
CA ASP A 123 -16.24 15.73 1.22
C ASP A 123 -17.76 15.68 1.17
N TYR A 124 -18.35 16.19 0.10
CA TYR A 124 -19.79 16.34 0.02
C TYR A 124 -20.41 15.09 -0.60
N GLU A 125 -21.49 14.59 -0.01
CA GLU A 125 -22.27 13.49 -0.56
C GLU A 125 -23.71 13.93 -0.85
N MET A 126 -24.33 13.28 -1.84
CA MET A 126 -25.75 13.43 -2.17
C MET A 126 -26.56 12.24 -1.66
N VAL A 127 -27.75 12.53 -1.14
CA VAL A 127 -28.79 11.55 -0.83
C VAL A 127 -30.01 11.91 -1.66
N ILE A 128 -30.31 11.10 -2.65
CA ILE A 128 -31.40 11.32 -3.60
C ILE A 128 -32.57 10.43 -3.22
N LYS A 129 -33.76 11.01 -3.07
CA LYS A 129 -34.98 10.27 -2.79
C LYS A 129 -36.05 10.65 -3.77
N HIS A 130 -36.60 9.67 -4.47
CA HIS A 130 -37.76 9.89 -5.30
C HIS A 130 -39.03 9.57 -4.51
N LEU A 131 -39.90 10.56 -4.41
CA LEU A 131 -41.23 10.43 -3.84
C LEU A 131 -42.25 10.29 -4.97
N GLY A 132 -42.97 9.17 -5.01
CA GLY A 132 -44.08 9.00 -5.95
C GLY A 132 -45.26 9.92 -5.63
N GLU A 133 -46.32 9.86 -6.44
CA GLU A 133 -47.50 10.73 -6.28
C GLU A 133 -48.18 10.62 -4.89
N ASN A 134 -48.10 9.47 -4.21
CA ASN A 134 -48.67 9.30 -2.87
C ASN A 134 -47.68 9.64 -1.73
N SER A 135 -46.55 10.28 -2.06
CA SER A 135 -45.47 10.66 -1.13
C SER A 135 -44.76 9.48 -0.46
N GLU A 136 -44.85 8.29 -1.03
CA GLU A 136 -44.04 7.12 -0.72
C GLU A 136 -42.64 7.26 -1.32
N VAL A 137 -41.62 6.77 -0.61
CA VAL A 137 -40.26 6.72 -1.17
C VAL A 137 -40.19 5.53 -2.12
N VAL A 138 -40.07 5.78 -3.43
CA VAL A 138 -39.97 4.74 -4.46
C VAL A 138 -38.54 4.41 -4.84
N ASN A 139 -37.61 5.35 -4.66
CA ASN A 139 -36.18 5.12 -4.84
C ASN A 139 -35.37 5.97 -3.83
N ASN A 140 -34.23 5.45 -3.37
CA ASN A 140 -33.29 6.10 -2.45
C ASN A 140 -31.86 5.76 -2.87
N VAL A 141 -31.13 6.74 -3.41
CA VAL A 141 -29.74 6.61 -3.87
C VAL A 141 -28.83 7.44 -2.98
N LYS A 142 -27.66 6.88 -2.65
CA LYS A 142 -26.56 7.60 -2.01
C LYS A 142 -25.42 7.73 -3.01
N VAL A 143 -24.93 8.95 -3.24
CA VAL A 143 -23.79 9.25 -4.12
C VAL A 143 -22.66 9.82 -3.28
N ASN A 144 -21.54 9.09 -3.23
CA ASN A 144 -20.33 9.43 -2.49
C ASN A 144 -19.15 8.67 -3.12
N ASP A 145 -18.90 8.97 -4.39
CA ASP A 145 -17.99 8.19 -5.24
C ASP A 145 -16.57 8.76 -5.23
N VAL A 146 -16.41 10.02 -4.79
CA VAL A 146 -15.11 10.70 -4.72
C VAL A 146 -14.77 11.16 -3.29
N GLN A 147 -13.58 11.74 -3.12
CA GLN A 147 -13.09 12.25 -1.84
C GLN A 147 -13.13 13.79 -1.80
N GLU A 148 -12.66 14.36 -0.69
CA GLU A 148 -12.62 15.80 -0.45
C GLU A 148 -12.19 16.65 -1.66
N GLY A 149 -13.00 17.64 -2.00
CA GLY A 149 -12.67 18.63 -3.01
C GLY A 149 -12.78 18.19 -4.46
N LYS A 150 -13.14 16.92 -4.70
CA LYS A 150 -13.56 16.43 -6.01
C LYS A 150 -15.05 16.72 -6.25
N ILE A 151 -15.50 16.50 -7.48
CA ILE A 151 -16.87 16.79 -7.92
C ILE A 151 -17.66 15.48 -7.93
N GLU A 152 -18.75 15.42 -7.17
CA GLU A 152 -19.72 14.33 -7.24
C GLU A 152 -20.68 14.57 -8.41
N ALA A 153 -21.14 13.51 -9.06
CA ALA A 153 -22.19 13.61 -10.06
C ALA A 153 -22.95 12.30 -10.21
N TYR A 154 -24.21 12.41 -10.63
CA TYR A 154 -25.08 11.24 -10.80
C TYR A 154 -26.21 11.55 -11.78
N LEU A 155 -26.52 10.60 -12.66
CA LEU A 155 -27.63 10.70 -13.61
C LEU A 155 -28.82 9.89 -13.12
N TYR A 156 -29.84 10.58 -12.62
CA TYR A 156 -31.05 9.94 -12.11
C TYR A 156 -32.07 9.70 -13.24
N ASN A 157 -32.64 8.49 -13.31
CA ASN A 157 -33.75 8.15 -14.20
C ASN A 157 -35.07 8.10 -13.42
N ALA A 158 -36.01 9.01 -13.72
CA ALA A 158 -37.32 9.00 -13.10
C ALA A 158 -38.22 7.94 -13.77
N GLU A 159 -38.46 6.80 -13.10
CA GLU A 159 -39.32 5.74 -13.64
C GLU A 159 -40.82 6.06 -13.57
N GLU A 160 -41.21 6.98 -12.69
CA GLU A 160 -42.60 7.43 -12.48
C GLU A 160 -42.68 8.93 -12.22
N ASP A 161 -43.89 9.48 -12.25
CA ASP A 161 -44.15 10.89 -11.91
C ASP A 161 -43.98 11.11 -10.40
N GLY A 162 -43.39 12.24 -10.00
CA GLY A 162 -43.17 12.49 -8.58
C GLY A 162 -42.35 13.72 -8.24
N THR A 163 -41.74 13.66 -7.05
CA THR A 163 -40.83 14.69 -6.55
C THR A 163 -39.48 14.07 -6.19
N LEU A 164 -38.42 14.56 -6.82
CA LEU A 164 -37.05 14.20 -6.47
C LEU A 164 -36.53 15.11 -5.36
N LEU A 165 -36.21 14.53 -4.20
CA LEU A 165 -35.54 15.19 -3.10
C LEU A 165 -34.03 14.94 -3.19
N ILE A 166 -33.22 16.00 -3.10
CA ILE A 166 -31.76 15.93 -3.17
C ILE A 166 -31.20 16.50 -1.88
N GLY A 167 -30.63 15.66 -1.03
CA GLY A 167 -30.01 16.04 0.23
C GLY A 167 -28.50 16.17 0.08
N VAL A 168 -27.95 17.36 0.31
CA VAL A 168 -26.51 17.61 0.32
C VAL A 168 -25.99 17.69 1.74
N LYS A 169 -24.94 16.93 2.05
CA LYS A 169 -24.23 16.99 3.34
C LYS A 169 -22.75 16.65 3.16
N ASP A 170 -21.97 16.74 4.23
CA ASP A 170 -20.60 16.22 4.24
C ASP A 170 -20.58 14.75 4.71
N ALA A 171 -19.84 13.87 4.02
CA ALA A 171 -19.75 12.43 4.26
C ALA A 171 -19.23 12.10 5.67
N PHE A 172 -18.26 12.88 6.15
CA PHE A 172 -17.71 12.77 7.49
C PHE A 172 -18.36 13.74 8.48
N GLY A 173 -19.40 14.46 8.09
CA GLY A 173 -20.12 15.43 8.90
C GLY A 173 -19.32 16.68 9.26
N LYS A 174 -18.30 17.03 8.46
CA LYS A 174 -17.55 18.29 8.58
C LYS A 174 -18.47 19.47 8.24
N TYR A 175 -18.21 20.62 8.87
CA TYR A 175 -19.01 21.83 8.72
C TYR A 175 -18.16 23.07 9.05
N SER A 176 -18.63 24.26 8.70
CA SER A 176 -18.02 25.52 9.14
C SER A 176 -19.08 26.52 9.57
N LYS A 177 -18.98 27.02 10.82
CA LYS A 177 -19.89 28.05 11.34
C LYS A 177 -19.73 29.36 10.57
N GLU A 178 -18.52 29.65 10.13
CA GLU A 178 -18.11 30.81 9.35
C GLU A 178 -18.53 30.70 7.87
N GLY A 179 -18.96 29.52 7.42
CA GLY A 179 -19.47 29.27 6.07
C GLY A 179 -18.41 28.83 5.05
N ALA A 180 -17.22 28.39 5.49
CA ALA A 180 -16.18 27.87 4.60
C ALA A 180 -16.59 26.57 3.89
N SER A 181 -17.47 25.78 4.51
CA SER A 181 -18.14 24.64 3.87
C SER A 181 -19.24 25.18 2.96
N ARG A 182 -18.89 25.47 1.72
CA ARG A 182 -19.79 25.94 0.66
C ARG A 182 -19.77 24.95 -0.50
N TYR A 183 -20.92 24.79 -1.14
CA TYR A 183 -21.07 23.96 -2.32
C TYR A 183 -22.06 24.59 -3.30
N THR A 184 -22.02 24.11 -4.54
CA THR A 184 -22.97 24.41 -5.61
C THR A 184 -23.50 23.10 -6.18
N LEU A 185 -24.82 22.94 -6.18
CA LEU A 185 -25.53 21.86 -6.84
C LEU A 185 -26.05 22.35 -8.18
N HIS A 186 -25.58 21.75 -9.27
CA HIS A 186 -26.09 21.94 -10.61
C HIS A 186 -27.04 20.80 -10.97
N LEU A 187 -28.12 21.12 -11.67
CA LEU A 187 -29.07 20.13 -12.19
C LEU A 187 -29.37 20.42 -13.65
N GLN A 188 -29.45 19.37 -14.46
CA GLN A 188 -29.90 19.42 -15.84
C GLN A 188 -30.97 18.34 -16.06
N ILE A 189 -32.13 18.76 -16.57
CA ILE A 189 -33.28 17.91 -16.84
C ILE A 189 -33.34 17.66 -18.35
N ALA A 190 -33.53 16.41 -18.75
CA ALA A 190 -33.73 16.01 -20.14
C ALA A 190 -34.91 15.05 -20.24
N ASP A 191 -35.70 15.18 -21.32
CA ASP A 191 -36.84 14.30 -21.56
C ASP A 191 -36.42 12.93 -22.12
N ASP A 192 -35.19 12.82 -22.63
CA ASP A 192 -34.62 11.60 -23.20
C ASP A 192 -33.12 11.48 -22.86
N TRP A 193 -32.55 10.30 -23.09
CA TRP A 193 -31.12 10.03 -22.99
C TRP A 193 -30.33 10.89 -24.00
N LYS A 194 -29.23 11.48 -23.57
CA LYS A 194 -28.25 12.10 -24.48
C LYS A 194 -27.27 11.03 -24.94
N ASP A 195 -27.43 10.59 -26.18
CA ASP A 195 -26.70 9.48 -26.77
C ASP A 195 -26.06 9.97 -28.09
N ASP A 196 -24.81 9.59 -28.33
CA ASP A 196 -24.08 9.94 -29.56
C ASP A 196 -24.20 8.87 -30.66
N GLY A 197 -24.77 7.71 -30.34
CA GLY A 197 -25.00 6.59 -31.25
C GLY A 197 -23.73 5.88 -31.72
N ILE A 198 -22.58 6.17 -31.11
CA ILE A 198 -21.32 5.49 -31.39
C ILE A 198 -21.40 4.09 -30.81
N THR A 199 -21.03 3.09 -31.62
CA THR A 199 -21.03 1.69 -31.20
C THR A 199 -19.95 0.94 -31.97
N GLY A 200 -19.67 -0.31 -31.60
CA GLY A 200 -18.73 -1.15 -32.36
C GLY A 200 -19.17 -1.41 -33.81
N ALA A 201 -20.49 -1.33 -34.08
CA ALA A 201 -21.04 -1.43 -35.44
C ALA A 201 -20.98 -0.10 -36.22
N ILE A 202 -20.95 1.03 -35.52
CA ILE A 202 -20.96 2.39 -36.07
C ILE A 202 -19.87 3.20 -35.35
N PRO A 203 -18.58 2.90 -35.59
CA PRO A 203 -17.51 3.64 -34.96
C PRO A 203 -17.39 5.06 -35.55
N PHE A 204 -16.94 6.01 -34.74
CA PHE A 204 -16.58 7.35 -35.22
C PHE A 204 -15.20 7.30 -35.89
N HIS A 205 -15.08 7.84 -37.10
CA HIS A 205 -13.80 7.86 -37.82
C HIS A 205 -13.07 9.19 -37.60
N ILE A 206 -11.85 9.12 -37.07
CA ILE A 206 -10.95 10.27 -36.91
C ILE A 206 -10.07 10.34 -38.15
N GLU A 207 -10.24 11.42 -38.92
CA GLU A 207 -9.61 11.61 -40.23
C GLU A 207 -8.09 11.78 -40.19
N SER A 208 -7.55 12.40 -39.13
CA SER A 208 -6.10 12.69 -39.04
C SER A 208 -5.64 12.98 -37.61
N ILE A 209 -4.39 12.65 -37.32
CA ILE A 209 -3.68 13.00 -36.08
C ILE A 209 -2.73 14.18 -36.34
N PRO A 210 -2.62 15.18 -35.43
CA PRO A 210 -3.27 15.29 -34.12
C PRO A 210 -4.79 15.57 -34.21
N TYR A 211 -5.52 15.10 -33.22
CA TYR A 211 -6.98 15.21 -33.12
C TYR A 211 -7.41 15.84 -31.80
N SER A 212 -8.52 16.59 -31.83
CA SER A 212 -9.21 17.08 -30.64
C SER A 212 -10.67 17.35 -30.96
N SER A 213 -11.55 16.58 -30.33
CA SER A 213 -12.99 16.72 -30.55
C SER A 213 -13.50 18.13 -30.22
N PHE A 214 -12.87 18.81 -29.25
CA PHE A 214 -13.17 20.20 -28.92
C PHE A 214 -12.83 21.19 -30.05
N TRP A 215 -11.65 21.11 -30.66
CA TRP A 215 -11.21 22.06 -31.70
C TRP A 215 -11.92 21.82 -33.03
N GLN A 216 -12.14 20.54 -33.37
CA GLN A 216 -12.85 20.14 -34.58
C GLN A 216 -14.38 20.27 -34.45
N LYS A 217 -14.88 20.40 -33.21
CA LYS A 217 -16.32 20.45 -32.86
C LYS A 217 -17.05 19.16 -33.21
N ASP A 218 -16.33 18.04 -33.12
CA ASP A 218 -16.88 16.71 -33.21
C ASP A 218 -17.48 16.32 -31.84
N GLY A 219 -18.60 15.60 -31.85
CA GLY A 219 -19.40 15.33 -30.66
C GLY A 219 -20.53 16.37 -30.45
N PRO A 220 -21.03 16.55 -29.21
CA PRO A 220 -20.55 15.96 -27.95
C PRO A 220 -20.64 14.43 -27.90
N PHE A 221 -19.69 13.79 -27.22
CA PHE A 221 -19.69 12.35 -26.94
C PHE A 221 -20.16 12.10 -25.51
N TYR A 222 -20.91 11.02 -25.29
CA TYR A 222 -21.57 10.73 -24.01
C TYR A 222 -21.34 9.28 -23.62
N LEU A 223 -21.16 9.01 -22.33
CA LEU A 223 -21.15 7.64 -21.80
C LEU A 223 -22.55 7.33 -21.25
N THR A 224 -23.44 6.89 -22.14
CA THR A 224 -24.85 6.58 -21.86
C THR A 224 -25.32 5.32 -22.57
N ALA A 225 -25.44 4.22 -21.84
CA ALA A 225 -26.10 3.03 -22.34
C ALA A 225 -27.61 3.18 -22.20
N LYS A 226 -28.34 3.06 -23.31
CA LYS A 226 -29.79 2.85 -23.25
C LYS A 226 -30.07 1.53 -22.52
N PRO A 227 -31.06 1.48 -21.61
CA PRO A 227 -31.49 0.21 -21.05
C PRO A 227 -31.88 -0.72 -22.19
N ILE A 228 -31.32 -1.94 -22.20
CA ILE A 228 -31.72 -2.99 -23.13
C ILE A 228 -33.19 -3.27 -22.83
N GLU A 229 -34.09 -3.00 -23.79
CA GLU A 229 -35.44 -3.56 -23.75
C GLU A 229 -35.28 -5.08 -23.86
N THR A 230 -35.18 -5.76 -22.72
CA THR A 230 -35.30 -7.21 -22.71
C THR A 230 -36.74 -7.50 -23.10
N ASP A 231 -36.96 -8.01 -24.31
CA ASP A 231 -38.23 -8.59 -24.71
C ASP A 231 -38.67 -9.55 -23.59
N GLU A 232 -39.81 -9.23 -22.97
CA GLU A 232 -40.48 -10.06 -21.98
C GLU A 232 -40.91 -11.38 -22.66
N ASP A 233 -40.04 -12.38 -22.70
CA ASP A 233 -40.42 -13.75 -23.09
C ASP A 233 -39.42 -14.81 -22.59
N PHE A 234 -38.91 -14.65 -21.35
CA PHE A 234 -38.35 -15.77 -20.60
C PHE A 234 -39.28 -16.13 -19.43
N ASP A 235 -40.03 -17.19 -19.68
CA ASP A 235 -41.00 -17.83 -18.79
C ASP A 235 -40.33 -18.31 -17.49
N THR A 236 -40.36 -17.50 -16.43
CA THR A 236 -39.94 -17.92 -15.09
C THR A 236 -41.15 -18.35 -14.26
N GLU A 237 -41.79 -19.47 -14.63
CA GLU A 237 -42.83 -20.09 -13.81
C GLU A 237 -42.29 -21.11 -12.77
N GLU A 238 -40.98 -21.20 -12.52
CA GLU A 238 -40.42 -22.24 -11.64
C GLU A 238 -39.42 -21.76 -10.57
N VAL A 239 -39.64 -20.63 -9.89
CA VAL A 239 -38.89 -20.32 -8.63
C VAL A 239 -39.73 -19.53 -7.59
N VAL A 240 -41.04 -19.78 -7.47
CA VAL A 240 -41.89 -19.05 -6.50
C VAL A 240 -42.04 -19.73 -5.12
N GLU A 241 -41.45 -20.92 -4.89
CA GLU A 241 -41.74 -21.68 -3.65
C GLU A 241 -40.58 -21.82 -2.64
N ALA A 242 -39.62 -20.89 -2.61
CA ALA A 242 -38.58 -20.87 -1.57
C ALA A 242 -38.42 -19.54 -0.78
N ALA A 243 -39.13 -18.48 -1.15
CA ALA A 243 -38.93 -17.14 -0.57
C ALA A 243 -39.88 -16.77 0.60
N ASN A 244 -40.40 -17.76 1.34
CA ASN A 244 -41.20 -17.52 2.54
C ASN A 244 -40.47 -17.96 3.81
N LYS A 245 -39.56 -17.10 4.32
CA LYS A 245 -39.28 -16.84 5.75
C LYS A 245 -37.96 -16.05 5.95
N ALA A 246 -38.08 -14.74 6.12
CA ALA A 246 -37.39 -13.93 7.14
C ALA A 246 -37.73 -12.45 6.89
N GLU A 247 -38.41 -11.80 7.83
CA GLU A 247 -38.53 -10.35 7.84
C GLU A 247 -37.16 -9.74 8.16
N GLN A 248 -36.41 -9.38 7.13
CA GLN A 248 -35.47 -8.26 7.18
C GLN A 248 -35.99 -7.23 6.18
N LYS A 249 -36.21 -6.00 6.67
CA LYS A 249 -36.43 -4.84 5.81
C LYS A 249 -35.08 -4.49 5.18
N GLU A 250 -34.70 -5.21 4.14
CA GLU A 250 -33.75 -4.70 3.16
C GLU A 250 -34.46 -3.61 2.34
N GLU A 251 -33.83 -2.43 2.27
CA GLU A 251 -34.20 -1.41 1.30
C GLU A 251 -34.15 -2.06 -0.09
N LYS A 252 -35.27 -2.10 -0.81
CA LYS A 252 -35.28 -2.50 -2.21
C LYS A 252 -34.50 -1.46 -3.01
N THR A 253 -33.21 -1.71 -3.25
CA THR A 253 -32.47 -1.06 -4.35
C THR A 253 -32.94 -1.70 -5.65
N ALA A 254 -34.04 -1.20 -6.18
CA ALA A 254 -34.44 -1.47 -7.56
C ALA A 254 -33.94 -0.31 -8.42
N GLU A 255 -32.70 -0.40 -8.88
CA GLU A 255 -32.37 0.15 -10.19
C GLU A 255 -32.09 -1.06 -11.09
N LYS A 256 -32.89 -1.21 -12.13
CA LYS A 256 -32.49 -2.05 -13.26
C LYS A 256 -31.20 -1.44 -13.79
N ASN A 257 -30.08 -2.16 -13.63
CA ASN A 257 -28.76 -1.73 -14.12
C ASN A 257 -28.89 -1.27 -15.57
N ASN A 258 -28.69 0.02 -15.84
CA ASN A 258 -28.37 0.47 -17.19
C ASN A 258 -27.01 -0.15 -17.53
N GLY A 259 -26.86 -0.66 -18.75
CA GLY A 259 -25.61 -1.28 -19.20
C GLY A 259 -24.43 -0.32 -19.15
N ALA A 260 -23.24 -0.84 -19.39
CA ALA A 260 -22.11 0.00 -19.75
C ALA A 260 -22.23 0.49 -21.20
N ASP A 261 -21.63 1.65 -21.47
CA ASP A 261 -21.54 2.23 -22.80
C ASP A 261 -20.13 2.06 -23.37
N TYR A 262 -20.04 1.85 -24.68
CA TYR A 262 -18.78 1.55 -25.35
C TYR A 262 -18.68 2.34 -26.66
N ASP A 263 -17.92 3.43 -26.61
CA ASP A 263 -17.70 4.30 -27.77
C ASP A 263 -16.41 3.92 -28.48
N TYR A 264 -16.52 3.65 -29.79
CA TYR A 264 -15.41 3.20 -30.61
C TYR A 264 -15.00 4.26 -31.63
N PHE A 265 -13.71 4.61 -31.63
CA PHE A 265 -13.08 5.58 -32.52
C PHE A 265 -12.02 4.89 -33.38
N THR A 266 -12.11 5.03 -34.69
CA THR A 266 -11.13 4.44 -35.63
C THR A 266 -10.20 5.51 -36.17
N PHE A 267 -8.91 5.19 -36.30
CA PHE A 267 -7.91 6.09 -36.88
C PHE A 267 -6.72 5.31 -37.44
N SER A 268 -5.86 6.01 -38.17
CA SER A 268 -4.57 5.50 -38.63
C SER A 268 -3.54 6.63 -38.65
N VAL A 269 -2.26 6.27 -38.80
CA VAL A 269 -1.16 7.24 -38.91
C VAL A 269 -0.46 7.12 -40.27
N ASP A 270 0.03 8.23 -40.79
CA ASP A 270 0.76 8.27 -42.06
C ASP A 270 2.23 7.84 -41.92
N GLU A 271 2.77 7.95 -40.71
CA GLU A 271 4.15 7.63 -40.36
C GLU A 271 4.24 7.06 -38.95
N GLN A 272 5.31 6.29 -38.67
CA GLN A 272 5.56 5.72 -37.36
C GLN A 272 5.78 6.84 -36.35
N GLN A 273 5.09 6.79 -35.21
CA GLN A 273 5.12 7.83 -34.18
C GLN A 273 4.55 7.31 -32.86
N ILE A 274 4.85 8.01 -31.77
CA ILE A 274 4.23 7.76 -30.47
C ILE A 274 2.95 8.59 -30.37
N LEU A 275 1.86 7.95 -29.96
CA LEU A 275 0.57 8.58 -29.74
C LEU A 275 0.27 8.70 -28.25
N GLU A 276 -0.17 9.89 -27.85
CA GLU A 276 -0.72 10.18 -26.53
C GLU A 276 -2.21 10.50 -26.68
N ILE A 277 -3.06 9.65 -26.13
CA ILE A 277 -4.51 9.81 -26.09
C ILE A 277 -4.90 10.28 -24.69
N ASN A 278 -5.57 11.42 -24.61
CA ASN A 278 -6.10 11.97 -23.37
C ASN A 278 -7.62 12.14 -23.49
N VAL A 279 -8.33 11.62 -22.50
CA VAL A 279 -9.77 11.83 -22.31
C VAL A 279 -10.00 12.63 -21.04
N ILE A 280 -10.71 13.75 -21.16
CA ILE A 280 -11.03 14.59 -20.00
C ILE A 280 -12.02 13.85 -19.10
N GLY A 281 -11.77 13.89 -17.79
CA GLY A 281 -12.61 13.24 -16.79
C GLY A 281 -14.06 13.73 -16.80
N VAL A 282 -14.97 12.78 -16.59
CA VAL A 282 -16.40 13.03 -16.46
C VAL A 282 -16.79 12.81 -15.00
N PRO A 283 -17.23 13.84 -14.26
CA PRO A 283 -17.67 13.68 -12.88
C PRO A 283 -18.66 12.52 -12.72
N GLY A 284 -18.46 11.69 -11.68
CA GLY A 284 -19.29 10.53 -11.38
C GLY A 284 -19.06 9.30 -12.25
N VAL A 285 -18.19 9.36 -13.27
CA VAL A 285 -17.88 8.23 -14.15
C VAL A 285 -16.42 7.83 -13.98
N ASN A 286 -16.14 6.53 -13.87
CA ASN A 286 -14.79 6.01 -14.03
C ASN A 286 -14.58 5.62 -15.49
N ILE A 287 -13.66 6.29 -16.17
CA ILE A 287 -13.40 6.05 -17.59
C ILE A 287 -12.35 4.96 -17.73
N MET A 288 -12.54 4.07 -18.69
CA MET A 288 -11.51 3.15 -19.16
C MET A 288 -11.24 3.40 -20.64
N LEU A 289 -9.95 3.39 -21.01
CA LEU A 289 -9.49 3.45 -22.39
C LEU A 289 -8.90 2.11 -22.78
N ASN A 290 -9.28 1.60 -23.95
CA ASN A 290 -8.69 0.42 -24.57
C ASN A 290 -8.30 0.74 -26.01
N VAL A 291 -7.11 0.33 -26.45
CA VAL A 291 -6.68 0.45 -27.85
C VAL A 291 -6.52 -0.94 -28.44
N TYR A 292 -7.09 -1.16 -29.62
CA TYR A 292 -7.01 -2.41 -30.36
C TYR A 292 -6.41 -2.18 -31.75
N ARG A 293 -5.82 -3.23 -32.32
CA ARG A 293 -5.56 -3.27 -33.77
C ARG A 293 -6.87 -3.53 -34.51
N GLY A 294 -7.15 -2.77 -35.56
CA GLY A 294 -8.41 -2.85 -36.31
C GLY A 294 -8.67 -4.22 -36.92
N GLU A 295 -7.63 -4.94 -37.35
CA GLU A 295 -7.77 -6.31 -37.88
C GLU A 295 -8.31 -7.27 -36.81
N GLU A 296 -7.74 -7.25 -35.60
CA GLU A 296 -8.13 -8.09 -34.47
C GLU A 296 -9.52 -7.72 -33.95
N PHE A 297 -9.79 -6.42 -33.84
CA PHE A 297 -11.09 -5.88 -33.43
C PHE A 297 -12.22 -6.36 -34.35
N ARG A 298 -11.98 -6.35 -35.67
CA ARG A 298 -12.97 -6.77 -36.69
C ARG A 298 -13.16 -8.29 -36.77
N MET A 299 -12.34 -9.10 -36.10
CA MET A 299 -12.58 -10.55 -35.99
C MET A 299 -13.79 -10.86 -35.11
N VAL A 300 -14.18 -9.92 -34.25
CA VAL A 300 -15.29 -10.05 -33.32
C VAL A 300 -16.56 -9.47 -33.97
N PRO A 301 -17.68 -10.24 -34.01
CA PRO A 301 -18.95 -9.71 -34.50
C PRO A 301 -19.37 -8.44 -33.73
N PRO A 302 -19.87 -7.38 -34.40
CA PRO A 302 -20.20 -6.13 -33.71
C PRO A 302 -21.22 -6.25 -32.58
N ASP A 303 -22.13 -7.22 -32.66
CA ASP A 303 -23.15 -7.53 -31.65
C ASP A 303 -22.60 -8.30 -30.43
N MET A 304 -21.32 -8.69 -30.47
CA MET A 304 -20.59 -9.33 -29.38
C MET A 304 -19.60 -8.38 -28.67
N LEU A 305 -19.34 -7.20 -29.23
CA LEU A 305 -18.50 -6.19 -28.61
C LEU A 305 -19.17 -5.63 -27.34
N GLY A 306 -18.40 -5.44 -26.27
CA GLY A 306 -18.91 -4.94 -24.98
C GLY A 306 -19.68 -5.96 -24.12
N LYS A 307 -19.76 -7.24 -24.52
CA LYS A 307 -20.37 -8.31 -23.70
C LYS A 307 -19.34 -8.98 -22.79
N SER A 308 -19.73 -9.28 -21.55
CA SER A 308 -18.87 -9.85 -20.51
C SER A 308 -18.36 -11.25 -20.83
N TYR A 309 -17.14 -11.57 -20.37
CA TYR A 309 -16.47 -12.88 -20.49
C TYR A 309 -17.34 -14.07 -20.02
N TYR A 310 -18.27 -13.82 -19.10
CA TYR A 310 -19.05 -14.88 -18.45
C TYR A 310 -20.27 -15.34 -19.26
N ASP A 311 -20.70 -14.59 -20.28
CA ASP A 311 -21.94 -14.92 -20.96
C ASP A 311 -21.81 -16.01 -22.03
N ASN A 312 -20.63 -16.24 -22.65
CA ASN A 312 -20.58 -17.04 -23.90
C ASN A 312 -19.28 -17.80 -24.26
N ASP A 313 -18.34 -18.07 -23.33
CA ASP A 313 -17.04 -18.72 -23.65
C ASP A 313 -16.23 -18.00 -24.77
N PHE A 314 -16.59 -16.75 -25.10
CA PHE A 314 -16.04 -15.99 -26.21
C PHE A 314 -15.07 -14.94 -25.67
N MET A 315 -13.82 -15.02 -26.10
CA MET A 315 -12.81 -14.02 -25.77
C MET A 315 -12.97 -12.85 -26.75
N GLY A 316 -13.38 -11.69 -26.26
CA GLY A 316 -13.39 -10.44 -27.02
C GLY A 316 -12.00 -10.07 -27.56
N PRO A 317 -11.86 -9.00 -28.35
CA PRO A 317 -10.55 -8.57 -28.83
C PRO A 317 -9.69 -8.18 -27.63
N TRP A 318 -8.42 -8.58 -27.63
CA TRP A 318 -7.49 -8.19 -26.56
C TRP A 318 -6.97 -6.79 -26.83
N PRO A 319 -7.11 -5.84 -25.88
CA PRO A 319 -6.52 -4.53 -26.06
C PRO A 319 -5.00 -4.66 -26.11
N MET A 320 -4.38 -4.01 -27.09
CA MET A 320 -2.92 -3.90 -27.12
C MET A 320 -2.42 -2.95 -26.04
N GLU A 321 -3.25 -1.97 -25.65
CA GLU A 321 -2.97 -1.01 -24.58
C GLU A 321 -4.24 -0.62 -23.84
N ARG A 322 -4.11 -0.30 -22.55
CA ARG A 322 -5.24 0.04 -21.67
C ARG A 322 -4.85 1.09 -20.61
N SER A 323 -5.80 1.94 -20.22
CA SER A 323 -5.69 2.78 -19.02
C SER A 323 -7.00 2.85 -18.23
N ASN A 324 -6.87 2.74 -16.90
CA ASN A 324 -7.89 3.02 -15.87
C ASN A 324 -7.16 3.24 -14.55
N ASN A 325 -6.40 4.32 -14.47
CA ASN A 325 -5.44 4.57 -13.38
C ASN A 325 -5.92 5.62 -12.38
N ASN A 326 -6.84 6.52 -12.77
CA ASN A 326 -7.14 7.72 -11.99
C ASN A 326 -8.48 7.64 -11.22
N GLY A 327 -9.38 6.74 -11.63
CA GLY A 327 -10.63 6.45 -10.94
C GLY A 327 -11.77 7.44 -11.25
N VAL A 328 -12.84 7.38 -10.44
CA VAL A 328 -14.09 8.12 -10.68
C VAL A 328 -13.86 9.63 -10.79
N GLY A 329 -14.43 10.23 -11.83
CA GLY A 329 -14.42 11.67 -12.06
C GLY A 329 -13.15 12.20 -12.73
N GLU A 330 -12.11 11.37 -12.81
CA GLU A 330 -10.82 11.76 -13.38
C GLU A 330 -10.71 11.36 -14.86
N GLY A 331 -9.84 12.06 -15.58
CA GLY A 331 -9.52 11.72 -16.96
C GLY A 331 -8.58 10.54 -17.05
N GLU A 332 -8.43 9.99 -18.25
CA GLU A 332 -7.50 8.90 -18.53
C GLU A 332 -6.55 9.28 -19.65
N THR A 333 -5.30 8.84 -19.53
CA THR A 333 -4.26 9.06 -20.52
C THR A 333 -3.61 7.74 -20.86
N LEU A 334 -3.42 7.48 -22.16
CA LEU A 334 -2.81 6.27 -22.69
C LEU A 334 -1.76 6.67 -23.73
N VAL A 335 -0.59 6.05 -23.68
CA VAL A 335 0.52 6.32 -24.62
C VAL A 335 0.99 5.02 -25.27
N PHE A 336 1.16 5.02 -26.59
CA PHE A 336 1.59 3.83 -27.32
C PHE A 336 2.26 4.15 -28.65
N GLU A 337 2.97 3.17 -29.20
CA GLU A 337 3.61 3.28 -30.52
C GLU A 337 2.65 2.91 -31.67
N ALA A 338 2.49 3.81 -32.63
CA ALA A 338 1.65 3.64 -33.81
C ALA A 338 2.47 3.51 -35.10
N TYR A 339 2.03 2.61 -35.99
CA TYR A 339 2.71 2.27 -37.24
C TYR A 339 1.86 2.63 -38.47
N PRO A 340 2.47 3.07 -39.57
CA PRO A 340 1.76 3.39 -40.79
C PRO A 340 1.17 2.13 -41.43
N GLY A 341 -0.03 2.25 -41.99
CA GLY A 341 -0.76 1.14 -42.60
C GLY A 341 -1.48 0.22 -41.62
N VAL A 342 -1.44 0.51 -40.31
CA VAL A 342 -2.25 -0.13 -39.28
C VAL A 342 -3.43 0.76 -38.94
N GLU A 343 -4.64 0.19 -38.94
CA GLU A 343 -5.83 0.83 -38.37
C GLU A 343 -5.87 0.53 -36.87
N TYR A 344 -6.18 1.54 -36.06
CA TYR A 344 -6.35 1.45 -34.62
C TYR A 344 -7.81 1.74 -34.25
N VAL A 345 -8.28 1.09 -33.19
CA VAL A 345 -9.59 1.33 -32.59
C VAL A 345 -9.39 1.72 -31.13
N LEU A 346 -9.76 2.95 -30.77
CA LEU A 346 -9.87 3.41 -29.39
C LEU A 346 -11.29 3.13 -28.90
N GLU A 347 -11.42 2.42 -27.79
CA GLU A 347 -12.65 2.29 -27.03
C GLU A 347 -12.57 3.20 -25.80
N VAL A 348 -13.62 4.01 -25.61
CA VAL A 348 -13.85 4.80 -24.39
C VAL A 348 -15.10 4.24 -23.72
N THR A 349 -15.00 3.82 -22.46
CA THR A 349 -16.11 3.14 -21.79
C THR A 349 -16.21 3.48 -20.30
N ASN A 350 -17.41 3.37 -19.74
CA ASN A 350 -17.65 3.35 -18.29
C ASN A 350 -17.74 1.91 -17.72
N ALA A 351 -17.48 0.89 -18.54
CA ALA A 351 -17.40 -0.50 -18.13
C ALA A 351 -16.14 -0.72 -17.28
N MET A 352 -16.32 -0.97 -15.98
CA MET A 352 -15.23 -1.46 -15.14
C MET A 352 -15.18 -2.98 -15.19
N ASP A 353 -14.24 -3.52 -15.96
CA ASP A 353 -13.93 -4.95 -15.91
C ASP A 353 -12.85 -5.21 -14.85
N TYR A 354 -13.25 -5.76 -13.70
CA TYR A 354 -12.35 -6.10 -12.60
C TYR A 354 -11.51 -7.38 -12.86
N TYR A 355 -11.78 -8.14 -13.94
CA TYR A 355 -11.34 -9.54 -14.08
C TYR A 355 -10.17 -9.77 -15.06
N TYR A 356 -9.21 -8.83 -15.14
CA TYR A 356 -8.08 -8.97 -16.07
C TYR A 356 -6.93 -9.88 -15.55
N TYR A 357 -6.79 -10.08 -14.24
CA TYR A 357 -5.85 -11.08 -13.72
C TYR A 357 -6.49 -12.46 -13.85
N SER A 358 -5.91 -13.31 -14.72
CA SER A 358 -6.29 -14.71 -14.99
C SER A 358 -7.24 -15.30 -13.93
N PRO A 359 -8.44 -15.77 -14.30
CA PRO A 359 -9.38 -16.41 -13.39
C PRO A 359 -8.70 -17.51 -12.54
N PHE A 360 -7.67 -18.17 -13.07
CA PHE A 360 -6.92 -19.21 -12.36
C PHE A 360 -6.09 -18.71 -11.18
N MET A 361 -5.62 -17.46 -11.17
CA MET A 361 -4.85 -16.90 -10.04
C MET A 361 -5.74 -16.28 -8.96
N TYR A 362 -6.95 -15.85 -9.32
CA TYR A 362 -7.86 -15.14 -8.42
C TYR A 362 -8.87 -16.06 -7.71
N PHE A 363 -9.26 -17.18 -8.32
CA PHE A 363 -10.25 -18.10 -7.75
C PHE A 363 -9.79 -18.83 -6.47
N ASP A 364 -8.48 -19.06 -6.31
CA ASP A 364 -7.96 -19.88 -5.19
C ASP A 364 -7.73 -19.08 -3.89
N TYR A 365 -7.62 -17.75 -3.94
CA TYR A 365 -7.15 -16.96 -2.80
C TYR A 365 -8.24 -16.12 -2.11
N TYR A 366 -9.25 -15.65 -2.83
CA TYR A 366 -10.28 -14.77 -2.27
C TYR A 366 -11.67 -15.17 -2.76
N GLY A 367 -12.31 -16.11 -2.07
CA GLY A 367 -13.73 -16.40 -2.29
C GLY A 367 -14.55 -15.13 -2.08
N PHE A 368 -15.12 -14.59 -3.14
CA PHE A 368 -15.99 -13.41 -3.09
C PHE A 368 -17.40 -13.71 -3.59
N GLN A 369 -18.35 -12.98 -2.99
CA GLN A 369 -19.75 -12.92 -3.40
C GLN A 369 -19.89 -12.01 -4.61
N GLU A 370 -20.77 -12.36 -5.56
CA GLU A 370 -21.19 -11.48 -6.65
C GLU A 370 -21.69 -10.16 -6.07
N GLN A 371 -20.98 -9.06 -6.38
CA GLN A 371 -21.45 -7.71 -6.12
C GLN A 371 -22.02 -7.18 -7.43
N ASP A 372 -23.25 -6.67 -7.41
CA ASP A 372 -23.87 -6.10 -8.61
C ASP A 372 -22.98 -4.98 -9.17
N MET A 373 -22.46 -5.17 -10.39
CA MET A 373 -21.68 -4.15 -11.07
C MET A 373 -22.60 -3.05 -11.57
N VAL A 374 -22.37 -1.82 -11.09
CA VAL A 374 -23.11 -0.61 -11.49
C VAL A 374 -22.25 0.19 -12.44
N TYR A 375 -22.79 0.51 -13.62
CA TYR A 375 -22.12 1.34 -14.64
C TYR A 375 -22.71 2.75 -14.63
N PRO A 376 -22.03 3.74 -14.02
CA PRO A 376 -22.58 5.08 -13.91
C PRO A 376 -22.63 5.75 -15.29
N ASN A 377 -23.84 6.12 -15.72
CA ASN A 377 -24.09 6.82 -16.98
C ASN A 377 -24.05 8.35 -16.75
N SER A 378 -23.75 9.13 -17.78
CA SER A 378 -23.64 10.60 -17.64
C SER A 378 -24.07 11.38 -18.87
N HIS A 379 -24.88 12.42 -18.64
CA HIS A 379 -25.25 13.43 -19.64
C HIS A 379 -24.23 14.58 -19.74
N ILE A 380 -23.11 14.49 -19.00
CA ILE A 380 -21.95 15.38 -19.11
C ILE A 380 -21.06 14.82 -20.22
N PRO A 381 -20.79 15.59 -21.29
CA PRO A 381 -20.02 15.08 -22.40
C PRO A 381 -18.52 14.98 -22.06
N TYR A 382 -17.84 14.02 -22.68
CA TYR A 382 -16.38 13.92 -22.63
C TYR A 382 -15.73 14.43 -23.92
N HIS A 383 -14.42 14.67 -23.85
CA HIS A 383 -13.63 15.11 -24.99
C HIS A 383 -12.35 14.29 -25.11
N ILE A 384 -11.99 13.98 -26.36
CA ILE A 384 -10.78 13.23 -26.71
C ILE A 384 -9.77 14.21 -27.31
N ARG A 385 -8.51 14.06 -26.93
CA ARG A 385 -7.35 14.67 -27.58
C ARG A 385 -6.35 13.58 -27.90
N ILE A 386 -5.87 13.56 -29.15
CA ILE A 386 -4.80 12.67 -29.59
C ILE A 386 -3.66 13.53 -30.11
N ARG A 387 -2.48 13.34 -29.54
CA ARG A 387 -1.22 13.91 -30.04
C ARG A 387 -0.37 12.79 -30.61
N GLY A 388 0.40 13.10 -31.64
CA GLY A 388 1.32 12.16 -32.25
C GLY A 388 2.61 12.87 -32.61
N GLU A 389 3.74 12.32 -32.19
CA GLU A 389 5.07 12.90 -32.43
C GLU A 389 6.10 11.79 -32.72
N GLN A 390 7.01 12.09 -33.64
CA GLN A 390 8.21 11.27 -33.85
C GLN A 390 9.28 11.67 -32.85
N LEU A 391 9.63 10.75 -31.96
CA LEU A 391 10.72 10.96 -31.02
C LEU A 391 12.08 10.81 -31.72
N PRO A 392 13.15 11.42 -31.18
CA PRO A 392 14.51 11.13 -31.61
C PRO A 392 14.83 9.62 -31.53
N PRO A 393 15.83 9.13 -32.30
CA PRO A 393 16.33 7.77 -32.08
C PRO A 393 16.76 7.57 -30.63
N ASP A 394 16.54 6.36 -30.12
CA ASP A 394 17.03 5.87 -28.84
C ASP A 394 18.50 6.28 -28.58
N GLU A 395 18.71 6.92 -27.44
CA GLU A 395 19.97 7.55 -27.03
C GLU A 395 21.08 6.54 -26.78
N ASP A 396 20.76 5.35 -26.27
CA ASP A 396 21.73 4.30 -25.93
C ASP A 396 21.56 2.99 -26.72
N GLY A 397 20.40 2.81 -27.36
CA GLY A 397 20.11 1.66 -28.20
C GLY A 397 19.71 0.39 -27.44
N PHE A 398 19.24 0.50 -26.19
CA PHE A 398 19.13 -0.62 -25.25
C PHE A 398 17.82 -0.64 -24.42
N PRO A 399 17.18 -1.80 -24.24
CA PRO A 399 17.13 -2.94 -25.13
C PRO A 399 16.26 -2.61 -26.35
N MET A 400 16.63 -3.16 -27.51
CA MET A 400 15.62 -3.47 -28.52
C MET A 400 14.65 -4.48 -27.89
N ASN A 401 13.45 -4.04 -27.48
CA ASN A 401 12.28 -4.88 -27.24
C ASN A 401 12.40 -5.96 -26.12
N MET A 402 11.48 -5.94 -25.14
CA MET A 402 11.35 -6.98 -24.10
C MET A 402 11.27 -8.42 -24.66
N TYR A 403 10.74 -8.63 -25.87
CA TYR A 403 10.77 -9.92 -26.57
C TYR A 403 12.19 -10.40 -26.89
N ASP A 404 13.13 -9.54 -27.30
CA ASP A 404 14.50 -9.97 -27.60
C ASP A 404 15.28 -10.32 -26.32
N MET A 405 14.81 -9.84 -25.16
CA MET A 405 15.38 -10.18 -23.84
C MET A 405 14.91 -11.56 -23.31
N TYR A 406 13.76 -12.06 -23.80
CA TYR A 406 13.17 -13.35 -23.40
C TYR A 406 13.09 -14.39 -24.52
N TYR A 407 13.59 -14.10 -25.72
CA TYR A 407 13.75 -15.09 -26.79
C TYR A 407 14.89 -16.05 -26.43
N TYR A 408 14.57 -17.02 -25.58
CA TYR A 408 15.22 -18.32 -25.67
C TYR A 408 14.94 -18.87 -27.08
N GLU A 409 15.98 -19.24 -27.84
CA GLU A 409 15.82 -20.03 -29.07
C GLU A 409 15.18 -21.41 -28.79
N GLU A 410 15.00 -21.76 -27.52
CA GLU A 410 14.46 -23.03 -27.05
C GLU A 410 12.93 -23.02 -27.01
N THR A 411 12.34 -24.10 -27.49
CA THR A 411 10.88 -24.29 -27.47
C THR A 411 10.39 -24.50 -26.03
N TYR A 412 9.12 -24.16 -25.75
CA TYR A 412 8.47 -24.39 -24.44
C TYR A 412 8.59 -25.86 -23.96
N GLU A 413 8.73 -26.79 -24.90
CA GLU A 413 8.94 -28.22 -24.65
C GLU A 413 10.38 -28.54 -24.21
N GLU A 414 11.39 -27.82 -24.72
CA GLU A 414 12.79 -27.94 -24.31
C GLU A 414 13.00 -27.40 -22.90
N VAL A 415 12.42 -26.24 -22.57
CA VAL A 415 12.45 -25.65 -21.22
C VAL A 415 11.80 -26.58 -20.19
N ILE A 416 10.68 -27.23 -20.54
CA ILE A 416 10.01 -28.20 -19.66
C ILE A 416 10.84 -29.46 -19.47
N GLU A 417 11.50 -29.96 -20.51
CA GLU A 417 12.37 -31.15 -20.41
C GLU A 417 13.66 -30.85 -19.64
N GLU A 418 14.22 -29.65 -19.78
CA GLU A 418 15.35 -29.17 -18.97
C GLU A 418 14.93 -28.99 -17.50
N PHE A 419 13.81 -28.34 -17.23
CA PHE A 419 13.25 -28.21 -15.87
C PHE A 419 13.00 -29.57 -15.22
N LYS A 420 12.44 -30.54 -15.96
CA LYS A 420 12.26 -31.92 -15.47
C LYS A 420 13.60 -32.59 -15.21
N ARG A 421 14.58 -32.42 -16.09
CA ARG A 421 15.93 -32.98 -15.95
C ARG A 421 16.63 -32.39 -14.73
N ASP A 422 16.58 -31.09 -14.55
CA ASP A 422 17.17 -30.37 -13.41
C ASP A 422 16.54 -30.79 -12.11
N ARG A 423 15.20 -30.90 -12.03
CA ARG A 423 14.50 -31.41 -10.86
C ARG A 423 14.81 -32.88 -10.53
N LEU A 424 15.35 -33.63 -11.49
CA LEU A 424 15.72 -35.05 -11.33
C LEU A 424 17.22 -35.26 -11.09
N THR A 425 18.07 -34.28 -11.40
CA THR A 425 19.52 -34.43 -11.39
C THR A 425 20.24 -33.48 -10.44
N LYS A 426 19.66 -32.31 -10.17
CA LYS A 426 20.16 -31.32 -9.20
C LYS A 426 19.61 -31.61 -7.81
N THR A 427 20.42 -31.35 -6.79
CA THR A 427 19.94 -31.32 -5.41
C THR A 427 18.97 -30.16 -5.21
N PRO A 428 18.05 -30.22 -4.23
CA PRO A 428 17.13 -29.12 -3.95
C PRO A 428 17.81 -27.77 -3.75
N SER A 429 19.05 -27.74 -3.23
CA SER A 429 19.84 -26.52 -3.09
C SER A 429 20.36 -25.97 -4.41
N GLU A 430 20.88 -26.81 -5.31
CA GLU A 430 21.37 -26.39 -6.63
C GLU A 430 20.21 -25.87 -7.50
N PHE A 431 19.04 -26.49 -7.39
CA PHE A 431 17.81 -26.03 -8.07
C PHE A 431 17.31 -24.69 -7.53
N GLN A 432 17.36 -24.49 -6.21
CA GLN A 432 16.94 -23.23 -5.57
C GLN A 432 17.94 -22.11 -5.85
N GLN A 433 19.22 -22.44 -5.98
CA GLN A 433 20.29 -21.52 -6.35
C GLN A 433 20.09 -21.04 -7.80
N ASP A 434 19.99 -21.95 -8.78
CA ASP A 434 19.74 -21.57 -10.18
C ASP A 434 18.43 -20.79 -10.37
N TYR A 435 17.36 -21.14 -9.63
CA TYR A 435 16.09 -20.41 -9.65
C TYR A 435 16.18 -18.99 -9.05
N TYR A 436 17.07 -18.77 -8.07
CA TYR A 436 17.32 -17.45 -7.47
C TYR A 436 18.26 -16.62 -8.34
N TYR A 437 19.26 -17.24 -8.98
CA TYR A 437 20.21 -16.58 -9.87
C TYR A 437 19.61 -16.23 -11.24
N SER A 438 18.63 -16.99 -11.75
CA SER A 438 17.95 -16.69 -13.02
C SER A 438 17.03 -15.47 -12.96
N TYR A 439 16.54 -15.08 -11.78
CA TYR A 439 15.61 -13.96 -11.61
C TYR A 439 16.31 -12.60 -11.41
N TYR A 440 17.61 -12.60 -11.06
CA TYR A 440 18.32 -11.40 -10.60
C TYR A 440 19.65 -11.10 -11.30
N PHE A 441 20.12 -11.97 -12.19
CA PHE A 441 21.44 -11.79 -12.82
C PHE A 441 21.36 -11.85 -14.34
N TYR A 442 21.85 -10.79 -14.98
CA TYR A 442 22.19 -10.80 -16.40
C TYR A 442 23.25 -11.88 -16.64
N GLU A 443 23.05 -12.72 -17.67
CA GLU A 443 24.12 -13.60 -18.15
C GLU A 443 25.36 -12.77 -18.49
N LYS A 444 26.56 -13.35 -18.36
CA LYS A 444 27.83 -12.63 -18.59
C LYS A 444 27.88 -11.90 -19.94
N GLU A 445 27.31 -12.49 -20.99
CA GLU A 445 27.24 -11.87 -22.31
C GLU A 445 26.36 -10.60 -22.29
N MET A 446 25.25 -10.64 -21.56
CA MET A 446 24.34 -9.50 -21.40
C MET A 446 24.97 -8.40 -20.54
N VAL A 447 25.71 -8.76 -19.48
CA VAL A 447 26.50 -7.78 -18.69
C VAL A 447 27.45 -7.00 -19.59
N GLN A 448 28.16 -7.69 -20.48
CA GLN A 448 29.08 -7.02 -21.40
C GLN A 448 28.34 -6.10 -22.38
N LYS A 449 27.17 -6.51 -22.91
CA LYS A 449 26.33 -5.66 -23.77
C LYS A 449 25.85 -4.40 -23.05
N VAL A 450 25.38 -4.52 -21.80
CA VAL A 450 24.99 -3.38 -20.94
C VAL A 450 26.18 -2.43 -20.77
N LEU A 451 27.36 -2.96 -20.44
CA LEU A 451 28.56 -2.15 -20.26
C LEU A 451 29.00 -1.47 -21.55
N GLU A 452 28.80 -2.08 -22.72
CA GLU A 452 29.17 -1.49 -24.01
C GLU A 452 28.17 -0.42 -24.47
N ALA A 453 26.87 -0.65 -24.25
CA ALA A 453 25.80 0.27 -24.62
C ALA A 453 25.80 1.53 -23.74
N ALA A 454 25.99 1.38 -22.41
CA ALA A 454 25.83 2.46 -21.45
C ALA A 454 26.79 3.65 -21.70
N PRO A 455 26.28 4.83 -22.14
CA PRO A 455 27.07 6.05 -22.25
C PRO A 455 27.64 6.50 -20.90
N SER A 456 28.82 7.12 -20.93
CA SER A 456 29.42 7.70 -19.72
C SER A 456 28.61 8.90 -19.22
N TYR A 457 28.27 8.90 -17.93
CA TYR A 457 27.58 9.97 -17.24
C TYR A 457 28.50 10.63 -16.20
N GLU A 458 28.68 11.95 -16.32
CA GLU A 458 29.50 12.75 -15.41
C GLU A 458 28.67 13.17 -14.19
N LEU A 459 29.05 12.70 -12.99
CA LEU A 459 28.40 13.09 -11.74
C LEU A 459 28.45 14.61 -11.53
N GLY A 460 27.32 15.19 -11.11
CA GLY A 460 27.15 16.64 -10.99
C GLY A 460 26.54 17.32 -12.22
N THR A 461 26.24 16.57 -13.28
CA THR A 461 25.63 17.08 -14.51
C THR A 461 24.16 16.66 -14.66
N GLU A 462 23.52 17.08 -15.75
CA GLU A 462 22.16 16.68 -16.14
C GLU A 462 22.25 15.95 -17.47
N ALA A 463 21.58 14.80 -17.58
CA ALA A 463 21.32 14.09 -18.83
C ALA A 463 19.81 14.04 -19.10
N LYS A 464 19.45 13.86 -20.36
CA LYS A 464 18.07 13.89 -20.86
C LYS A 464 17.89 12.83 -21.93
N GLY A 465 16.68 12.34 -22.07
CA GLY A 465 16.29 11.38 -23.09
C GLY A 465 14.78 11.17 -23.10
N TYR A 466 14.34 10.09 -23.75
CA TYR A 466 12.93 9.72 -23.85
C TYR A 466 12.73 8.24 -23.48
N PHE A 467 11.48 7.82 -23.33
CA PHE A 467 11.13 6.40 -23.34
C PHE A 467 10.34 6.16 -24.62
N GLN A 468 11.02 5.64 -25.64
CA GLN A 468 10.55 5.62 -27.03
C GLN A 468 9.61 4.46 -27.27
N ILE A 469 9.85 3.31 -26.64
CA ILE A 469 9.10 2.07 -26.90
C ILE A 469 8.68 1.37 -25.61
N TYR A 470 7.78 0.39 -25.73
CA TYR A 470 7.44 -0.45 -24.59
C TYR A 470 8.65 -1.29 -24.15
N GLY A 471 9.01 -1.22 -22.87
CA GLY A 471 10.17 -1.91 -22.32
C GLY A 471 11.50 -1.19 -22.53
N ASP A 472 11.48 0.08 -22.94
CA ASP A 472 12.68 0.88 -23.13
C ASP A 472 13.43 1.13 -21.81
N ILE A 473 14.77 1.11 -21.87
CA ILE A 473 15.64 1.22 -20.71
C ILE A 473 16.91 2.03 -21.01
N ASP A 474 16.95 3.28 -20.56
CA ASP A 474 18.17 4.08 -20.67
C ASP A 474 19.24 3.69 -19.63
N LEU A 475 20.47 3.51 -20.10
CA LEU A 475 21.62 3.15 -19.30
C LEU A 475 22.59 4.34 -19.17
N PHE A 476 23.16 4.48 -17.98
CA PHE A 476 24.21 5.46 -17.71
C PHE A 476 25.35 4.81 -16.94
N LYS A 477 26.57 4.90 -17.48
CA LYS A 477 27.77 4.41 -16.82
C LYS A 477 28.38 5.49 -15.95
N VAL A 478 28.51 5.19 -14.66
CA VAL A 478 28.94 6.12 -13.62
C VAL A 478 30.22 5.61 -12.95
N GLN A 479 31.18 6.50 -12.76
CA GLN A 479 32.39 6.22 -11.98
C GLN A 479 32.70 7.44 -11.10
N PRO A 480 32.63 7.32 -9.75
CA PRO A 480 32.81 8.45 -8.85
C PRO A 480 34.28 8.72 -8.51
N ASP A 481 34.61 10.00 -8.33
CA ASP A 481 35.94 10.46 -7.90
C ASP A 481 36.21 10.30 -6.39
N TYR A 482 35.15 10.15 -5.60
CA TYR A 482 35.18 10.08 -4.14
C TYR A 482 34.16 9.06 -3.63
N ASN A 483 34.45 8.46 -2.47
CA ASN A 483 33.41 7.76 -1.72
C ASN A 483 32.37 8.80 -1.31
N GLY A 484 31.10 8.59 -1.61
CA GLY A 484 30.09 9.60 -1.31
C GLY A 484 28.65 9.10 -1.38
N ILE A 485 27.76 9.83 -0.70
CA ILE A 485 26.33 9.72 -0.95
C ILE A 485 25.98 10.70 -2.06
N TYR A 486 25.44 10.18 -3.14
CA TYR A 486 24.95 10.93 -4.29
C TYR A 486 23.43 10.89 -4.31
N GLN A 487 22.82 12.02 -4.64
CA GLN A 487 21.41 12.12 -4.95
C GLN A 487 21.25 12.15 -6.47
N PHE A 488 20.53 11.20 -7.03
CA PHE A 488 19.97 11.30 -8.38
C PHE A 488 18.56 11.87 -8.29
N SER A 489 18.21 12.77 -9.20
CA SER A 489 16.92 13.45 -9.25
C SER A 489 16.31 13.34 -10.63
N PHE A 490 15.02 13.02 -10.68
CA PHE A 490 14.25 12.76 -11.88
C PHE A 490 13.04 13.70 -11.99
N ASN A 491 12.73 14.21 -13.18
CA ASN A 491 11.43 14.86 -13.44
C ASN A 491 10.34 13.79 -13.64
N LYS A 492 9.10 14.19 -13.36
CA LYS A 492 7.91 13.36 -13.49
C LYS A 492 6.83 14.15 -14.22
N THR A 493 6.06 13.49 -15.07
CA THR A 493 4.83 14.01 -15.67
C THR A 493 3.67 13.05 -15.40
N GLU A 494 2.53 13.27 -16.07
CA GLU A 494 1.38 12.37 -16.00
C GLU A 494 1.66 11.03 -16.68
N THR A 495 2.39 11.05 -17.81
CA THR A 495 2.70 9.87 -18.64
C THR A 495 4.09 9.29 -18.38
N MET A 496 4.92 10.00 -17.60
CA MET A 496 6.30 9.63 -17.34
C MET A 496 6.60 9.63 -15.85
N MET A 497 6.95 8.45 -15.34
CA MET A 497 7.35 8.23 -13.95
C MET A 497 8.62 7.39 -13.94
N PRO A 498 9.80 8.02 -14.07
CA PRO A 498 11.07 7.31 -14.18
C PRO A 498 11.38 6.48 -12.93
N MET A 499 11.70 5.21 -13.15
CA MET A 499 12.26 4.28 -12.19
C MET A 499 13.72 4.05 -12.54
N ALA A 500 14.58 4.18 -11.55
CA ALA A 500 16.02 4.06 -11.65
C ALA A 500 16.51 2.91 -10.75
N THR A 501 17.35 2.06 -11.32
CA THR A 501 18.08 0.99 -10.64
C THR A 501 19.57 1.23 -10.79
N VAL A 502 20.32 1.18 -9.70
CA VAL A 502 21.78 1.34 -9.67
C VAL A 502 22.41 -0.02 -9.43
N LEU A 503 23.29 -0.41 -10.33
CA LEU A 503 24.01 -1.67 -10.33
C LEU A 503 25.52 -1.42 -10.22
N ARG A 504 26.23 -2.20 -9.40
CA ARG A 504 27.69 -2.21 -9.30
C ARG A 504 28.26 -3.32 -10.17
N TYR A 505 29.27 -3.03 -10.98
CA TYR A 505 29.99 -4.03 -11.75
C TYR A 505 31.14 -4.67 -10.96
N ASP A 506 31.11 -5.98 -10.74
CA ASP A 506 32.25 -6.72 -10.16
C ASP A 506 33.15 -7.26 -11.28
N GLU A 507 34.36 -6.69 -11.43
CA GLU A 507 35.31 -7.06 -12.48
C GLU A 507 35.83 -8.50 -12.38
N LYS A 508 35.85 -9.08 -11.17
CA LYS A 508 36.40 -10.44 -10.95
C LYS A 508 35.39 -11.49 -11.39
N GLU A 509 34.12 -11.24 -11.11
CA GLU A 509 33.04 -12.17 -11.40
C GLU A 509 32.40 -11.92 -12.77
N GLU A 510 32.62 -10.71 -13.32
CA GLU A 510 32.02 -10.20 -14.57
C GLU A 510 30.49 -10.12 -14.45
N MET A 511 30.01 -9.66 -13.29
CA MET A 511 28.58 -9.62 -12.94
C MET A 511 28.16 -8.22 -12.47
N LEU A 512 26.87 -7.91 -12.64
CA LEU A 512 26.24 -6.72 -12.07
C LEU A 512 25.48 -7.09 -10.80
N TYR A 513 25.68 -6.30 -9.75
CA TYR A 513 25.05 -6.46 -8.44
C TYR A 513 24.16 -5.27 -8.14
N HIS A 514 22.94 -5.54 -7.68
CA HIS A 514 22.03 -4.49 -7.28
C HIS A 514 22.57 -3.68 -6.08
N VAL A 515 22.45 -2.35 -6.16
CA VAL A 515 22.88 -1.42 -5.10
C VAL A 515 21.68 -0.64 -4.56
N ALA A 516 20.92 -0.01 -5.45
CA ALA A 516 19.83 0.88 -5.05
C ALA A 516 18.76 1.05 -6.12
N TYR A 517 17.53 1.39 -5.73
CA TYR A 517 16.47 1.77 -6.67
C TYR A 517 15.45 2.72 -6.05
N ASN A 518 14.74 3.50 -6.87
CA ASN A 518 13.58 4.28 -6.42
C ASN A 518 12.26 3.56 -6.75
N ASP A 519 11.72 2.83 -5.77
CA ASP A 519 10.40 2.23 -5.89
C ASP A 519 9.31 3.32 -5.91
N PRO A 520 8.38 3.30 -6.88
CA PRO A 520 7.21 4.17 -6.87
C PRO A 520 6.20 3.86 -5.77
N TYR A 521 6.24 2.69 -5.14
CA TYR A 521 5.30 2.27 -4.12
C TYR A 521 5.87 2.43 -2.70
N ASP A 522 5.25 3.29 -1.91
CA ASP A 522 5.62 3.53 -0.52
C ASP A 522 4.88 2.52 0.38
N TYR A 523 5.53 1.40 0.68
CA TYR A 523 4.99 0.35 1.54
C TYR A 523 4.77 0.79 2.99
N TYR A 524 5.45 1.85 3.46
CA TYR A 524 5.29 2.32 4.83
C TYR A 524 3.99 3.12 5.02
N TYR A 525 3.59 3.89 4.01
CA TYR A 525 2.35 4.67 4.03
C TYR A 525 1.20 4.02 3.26
N GLY A 526 1.48 2.97 2.47
CA GLY A 526 0.48 2.26 1.66
C GLY A 526 -0.01 3.11 0.50
N GLY A 527 0.72 3.08 -0.62
CA GLY A 527 0.28 3.70 -1.87
C GLY A 527 1.42 4.03 -2.82
N PHE A 528 1.08 4.36 -4.07
CA PHE A 528 2.04 4.86 -5.04
C PHE A 528 2.43 6.30 -4.70
N LYS A 529 3.68 6.49 -4.29
CA LYS A 529 4.29 7.79 -4.09
C LYS A 529 5.67 7.77 -4.73
N SER A 530 5.71 8.20 -5.99
CA SER A 530 6.96 8.39 -6.74
C SER A 530 7.99 9.15 -5.91
N ASN A 531 9.12 8.52 -5.60
CA ASN A 531 10.27 9.25 -5.10
C ASN A 531 11.08 9.75 -6.29
N ASN A 532 11.00 11.06 -6.55
CA ASN A 532 11.78 11.71 -7.60
C ASN A 532 13.28 11.79 -7.26
N ASN A 533 13.70 11.30 -6.09
CA ASN A 533 15.08 11.28 -5.67
C ASN A 533 15.52 9.87 -5.27
N LEU A 534 16.72 9.49 -5.71
CA LEU A 534 17.40 8.29 -5.25
C LEU A 534 18.69 8.70 -4.55
N PHE A 535 18.84 8.32 -3.28
CA PHE A 535 20.08 8.50 -2.53
C PHE A 535 20.87 7.19 -2.55
N VAL A 536 22.07 7.22 -3.12
CA VAL A 536 22.92 6.05 -3.30
C VAL A 536 24.34 6.34 -2.82
N GLY A 537 24.93 5.37 -2.13
CA GLY A 537 26.34 5.42 -1.76
C GLY A 537 27.19 4.83 -2.87
N LEU A 538 28.17 5.59 -3.38
CA LEU A 538 29.04 5.15 -4.46
C LEU A 538 30.50 5.20 -4.00
N GLU A 539 31.23 4.12 -4.26
CA GLU A 539 32.64 3.96 -3.92
C GLU A 539 33.54 4.47 -5.03
N LYS A 540 34.60 5.18 -4.64
CA LYS A 540 35.58 5.76 -5.55
C LYS A 540 36.16 4.70 -6.50
N ASP A 541 36.36 5.10 -7.75
CA ASP A 541 36.97 4.30 -8.82
C ASP A 541 36.15 3.04 -9.22
N GLN A 542 35.04 2.73 -8.53
CA GLN A 542 34.13 1.63 -8.84
C GLN A 542 33.20 1.99 -10.00
N THR A 543 32.98 1.04 -10.91
CA THR A 543 32.05 1.21 -12.04
C THR A 543 30.62 0.85 -11.63
N TYR A 544 29.68 1.72 -11.96
CA TYR A 544 28.24 1.54 -11.75
C TYR A 544 27.46 1.76 -13.05
N ILE A 545 26.31 1.12 -13.15
CA ILE A 545 25.29 1.36 -14.17
C ILE A 545 24.04 1.90 -13.49
N VAL A 546 23.55 3.05 -13.93
CA VAL A 546 22.23 3.57 -13.58
C VAL A 546 21.30 3.25 -14.74
N MET A 547 20.28 2.49 -14.47
CA MET A 547 19.31 1.98 -15.43
C MET A 547 17.98 2.69 -15.19
N LEU A 548 17.47 3.43 -16.16
CA LEU A 548 16.20 4.13 -16.11
C LEU A 548 15.17 3.41 -16.96
N GLN A 549 13.93 3.36 -16.49
CA GLN A 549 12.79 2.88 -17.25
C GLN A 549 11.55 3.66 -16.84
N ASN A 550 10.51 3.68 -17.68
CA ASN A 550 9.22 4.25 -17.28
C ASN A 550 8.43 3.26 -16.40
N PHE A 551 7.63 3.77 -15.46
CA PHE A 551 6.68 2.94 -14.73
C PHE A 551 5.68 2.26 -15.68
N TYR A 552 5.36 0.99 -15.45
CA TYR A 552 4.62 0.11 -16.40
C TYR A 552 5.29 -0.13 -17.76
N TYR A 553 6.56 0.28 -17.93
CA TYR A 553 7.35 0.07 -19.16
C TYR A 553 6.79 0.75 -20.41
N GLY A 554 5.79 1.63 -20.28
CA GLY A 554 5.18 2.30 -21.43
C GLY A 554 6.02 3.46 -21.97
N PRO A 555 5.89 3.81 -23.26
CA PRO A 555 6.56 4.97 -23.84
C PRO A 555 5.99 6.30 -23.28
N SER A 556 6.71 7.41 -23.50
CA SER A 556 6.23 8.76 -23.18
C SER A 556 6.70 9.79 -24.21
N LEU A 557 5.83 10.77 -24.50
CA LEU A 557 6.20 11.95 -25.29
C LEU A 557 6.98 13.00 -24.50
N ASP A 558 7.02 12.87 -23.17
CA ASP A 558 7.72 13.81 -22.30
C ASP A 558 9.21 13.47 -22.21
N GLU A 559 10.07 14.48 -22.29
CA GLU A 559 11.52 14.34 -22.11
C GLU A 559 11.84 14.10 -20.63
N TYR A 560 12.52 13.01 -20.30
CA TYR A 560 13.06 12.83 -18.96
C TYR A 560 14.36 13.62 -18.78
N SER A 561 14.68 13.90 -17.53
CA SER A 561 15.93 14.50 -17.08
C SER A 561 16.39 13.77 -15.83
N VAL A 562 17.67 13.38 -15.82
CA VAL A 562 18.37 12.83 -14.67
C VAL A 562 19.52 13.75 -14.29
N SER A 563 19.51 14.24 -13.06
CA SER A 563 20.59 15.06 -12.52
C SER A 563 21.18 14.42 -11.27
N SER A 564 22.45 14.67 -10.99
CA SER A 564 23.13 14.10 -9.82
C SER A 564 23.81 15.18 -8.98
N LYS A 565 23.88 14.92 -7.68
CA LYS A 565 24.51 15.83 -6.71
C LYS A 565 25.19 15.04 -5.60
N LEU A 566 26.45 15.38 -5.30
CA LEU A 566 27.12 14.90 -4.09
C LEU A 566 26.49 15.54 -2.84
N ILE A 567 26.00 14.70 -1.93
CA ILE A 567 25.36 15.11 -0.67
C ILE A 567 26.35 15.08 0.49
N LEU A 568 27.15 14.01 0.58
CA LEU A 568 28.12 13.82 1.64
C LEU A 568 29.32 13.03 1.13
N GLU A 569 30.52 13.58 1.31
CA GLU A 569 31.78 12.91 0.98
C GLU A 569 32.25 12.05 2.16
N ASN A 570 32.80 10.87 1.86
CA ASN A 570 33.35 9.89 2.80
C ASN A 570 32.42 9.58 4.00
N PRO A 571 31.16 9.14 3.75
CA PRO A 571 30.15 8.92 4.78
C PRO A 571 30.34 7.61 5.57
N GLN A 572 31.30 6.79 5.14
CA GLN A 572 31.63 5.48 5.67
C GLN A 572 31.93 5.54 7.17
N ASP A 573 31.47 4.53 7.90
CA ASP A 573 31.93 4.35 9.27
C ASP A 573 33.36 3.78 9.31
N LYS A 574 33.93 3.73 10.51
CA LYS A 574 35.34 3.37 10.72
C LYS A 574 35.66 1.88 10.49
N TYR A 575 34.66 1.03 10.31
CA TYR A 575 34.81 -0.41 10.07
C TYR A 575 34.76 -0.75 8.58
N ALA A 576 34.24 0.15 7.74
CA ALA A 576 34.20 -0.05 6.29
C ALA A 576 35.61 -0.08 5.65
N PRO A 577 35.81 -0.82 4.53
CA PRO A 577 34.84 -1.73 3.93
C PRO A 577 34.75 -3.04 4.73
N ASN A 578 33.52 -3.52 4.94
CA ASN A 578 33.22 -4.79 5.60
C ASN A 578 31.94 -5.40 5.04
N HIS A 579 31.71 -5.26 3.73
CA HIS A 579 30.44 -5.63 3.09
C HIS A 579 30.48 -7.01 2.43
N LYS A 580 31.66 -7.66 2.42
CA LYS A 580 31.83 -9.07 2.04
C LYS A 580 32.39 -9.89 3.21
N PRO A 581 32.15 -11.21 3.28
CA PRO A 581 32.71 -12.06 4.33
C PRO A 581 34.24 -11.98 4.44
N GLU A 582 34.96 -11.82 3.33
CA GLU A 582 36.43 -11.72 3.31
C GLU A 582 36.94 -10.39 3.90
N GLU A 583 36.06 -9.40 4.02
CA GLU A 583 36.32 -8.09 4.61
C GLU A 583 35.87 -8.01 6.08
N ALA A 584 35.42 -9.12 6.66
CA ALA A 584 34.84 -9.14 8.00
C ALA A 584 35.79 -8.54 9.05
N VAL A 585 35.30 -7.55 9.79
CA VAL A 585 36.10 -6.87 10.81
C VAL A 585 36.05 -7.62 12.14
N VAL A 586 37.22 -7.89 12.73
CA VAL A 586 37.30 -8.48 14.07
C VAL A 586 36.63 -7.56 15.09
N LEU A 587 35.62 -8.07 15.78
CA LEU A 587 34.93 -7.33 16.84
C LEU A 587 35.92 -6.93 17.94
N PRO A 588 35.80 -5.70 18.50
CA PRO A 588 36.61 -5.29 19.64
C PRO A 588 36.41 -6.22 20.84
N ASP A 589 37.30 -6.16 21.84
CA ASP A 589 37.23 -7.03 23.04
C ASP A 589 35.88 -6.97 23.76
N ASN A 590 35.30 -5.77 23.81
CA ASN A 590 33.99 -5.55 24.40
C ASN A 590 32.83 -6.02 23.50
N LYS A 591 33.10 -6.41 22.24
CA LYS A 591 32.15 -6.86 21.23
C LYS A 591 30.97 -5.91 21.06
N THR A 592 31.28 -4.61 21.02
CA THR A 592 30.30 -3.54 20.77
C THR A 592 30.78 -2.66 19.64
N VAL A 593 29.94 -2.46 18.63
CA VAL A 593 30.23 -1.64 17.45
C VAL A 593 29.06 -0.71 17.13
N LYS A 594 29.37 0.40 16.47
CA LYS A 594 28.41 1.36 15.95
C LYS A 594 28.76 1.64 14.50
N GLY A 595 27.83 1.37 13.59
CA GLY A 595 28.01 1.51 12.15
C GLY A 595 26.80 2.12 11.46
N ASN A 596 26.83 2.16 10.12
CA ASN A 596 25.73 2.63 9.27
C ASN A 596 25.76 1.92 7.89
N PHE A 597 24.73 2.12 7.08
CA PHE A 597 24.62 1.55 5.73
C PHE A 597 24.78 2.65 4.66
N ALA A 598 25.74 3.56 4.85
CA ALA A 598 25.87 4.75 4.01
C ALA A 598 26.25 4.45 2.54
N MET A 599 26.96 3.36 2.30
CA MET A 599 27.48 2.99 0.98
C MET A 599 26.50 2.17 0.13
N GLY A 600 25.20 2.16 0.48
CA GLY A 600 24.18 1.41 -0.26
C GLY A 600 24.28 -0.11 -0.09
N ASN A 601 25.11 -0.59 0.84
CA ASN A 601 25.27 -2.01 1.15
C ASN A 601 24.20 -2.45 2.16
N GLU A 602 23.70 -3.66 2.00
CA GLU A 602 22.67 -4.21 2.89
C GLU A 602 23.26 -4.95 4.10
N VAL A 603 24.56 -5.25 4.07
CA VAL A 603 25.21 -6.15 5.04
C VAL A 603 26.59 -5.63 5.46
N ASP A 604 26.83 -5.67 6.77
CA ASP A 604 28.14 -5.44 7.40
C ASP A 604 28.60 -6.72 8.14
N TYR A 605 29.75 -7.24 7.75
CA TYR A 605 30.36 -8.43 8.32
C TYR A 605 31.35 -8.09 9.44
N PHE A 606 31.22 -8.83 10.54
CA PHE A 606 32.15 -8.84 11.65
C PHE A 606 32.51 -10.27 12.03
N TYR A 607 33.55 -10.41 12.86
CA TYR A 607 34.07 -11.71 13.23
C TYR A 607 34.56 -11.76 14.67
N PHE A 608 34.37 -12.87 15.38
CA PHE A 608 34.94 -13.05 16.73
C PHE A 608 35.18 -14.52 17.12
N GLU A 609 36.07 -14.73 18.09
CA GLU A 609 36.32 -16.03 18.72
C GLU A 609 35.76 -16.07 20.16
N SER A 610 35.24 -17.23 20.57
CA SER A 610 34.82 -17.46 21.96
C SER A 610 35.89 -18.19 22.78
N ASP A 611 36.24 -17.63 23.94
CA ASP A 611 37.26 -18.16 24.86
C ASP A 611 36.81 -19.40 25.64
N LYS A 612 35.49 -19.61 25.74
CA LYS A 612 34.87 -20.69 26.52
C LYS A 612 33.48 -21.01 26.02
N ASP A 613 32.96 -22.15 26.44
CA ASP A 613 31.54 -22.49 26.26
C ASP A 613 30.70 -21.51 27.08
N GLN A 614 29.94 -20.66 26.40
CA GLN A 614 29.08 -19.66 27.05
C GLN A 614 27.91 -19.23 26.17
N LEU A 615 26.84 -18.81 26.83
CA LEU A 615 25.71 -18.13 26.20
C LEU A 615 26.08 -16.67 25.98
N PHE A 616 25.89 -16.16 24.75
CA PHE A 616 25.96 -14.74 24.43
C PHE A 616 24.55 -14.18 24.27
N GLY A 617 24.34 -12.97 24.78
CA GLY A 617 23.23 -12.12 24.37
C GLY A 617 23.64 -11.19 23.26
N LEU A 618 22.68 -10.92 22.39
CA LEU A 618 22.80 -10.05 21.24
C LEU A 618 21.76 -8.95 21.36
N THR A 619 22.21 -7.71 21.16
CA THR A 619 21.34 -6.55 21.00
C THR A 619 21.80 -5.74 19.80
N LEU A 620 20.88 -5.37 18.92
CA LEU A 620 21.10 -4.43 17.83
C LEU A 620 20.05 -3.33 17.95
N GLN A 621 20.51 -2.10 18.17
CA GLN A 621 19.62 -0.95 18.33
C GLN A 621 19.80 0.03 17.18
N ALA A 622 18.70 0.63 16.72
CA ALA A 622 18.72 1.66 15.67
C ALA A 622 18.18 2.97 16.27
N PRO A 623 19.03 3.77 16.94
CA PRO A 623 18.56 4.96 17.64
C PRO A 623 18.04 6.03 16.67
N ILE A 624 16.95 6.69 17.06
CA ILE A 624 16.39 7.82 16.32
C ILE A 624 17.38 8.98 16.33
N VAL A 625 17.77 9.43 15.13
CA VAL A 625 18.66 10.59 14.95
C VAL A 625 17.85 11.88 15.04
N SER A 626 18.22 12.76 15.98
CA SER A 626 17.55 14.05 16.16
C SER A 626 17.85 15.01 15.00
N GLU A 627 16.95 15.97 14.75
CA GLU A 627 17.12 16.99 13.69
C GLU A 627 18.47 17.72 13.78
N LYS A 628 18.92 18.01 15.00
CA LYS A 628 20.22 18.64 15.24
C LYS A 628 21.40 17.76 14.81
N GLU A 629 21.29 16.45 15.01
CA GLU A 629 22.33 15.49 14.64
C GLU A 629 22.36 15.23 13.13
N ARG A 630 21.22 15.32 12.44
CA ARG A 630 21.15 15.25 10.98
C ARG A 630 21.90 16.39 10.30
N ASN A 631 22.07 17.52 10.98
CA ASN A 631 22.87 18.67 10.52
C ASN A 631 22.47 19.18 9.11
N GLY A 632 21.18 19.20 8.81
CA GLY A 632 20.63 19.68 7.53
C GLY A 632 20.74 18.71 6.36
N LEU A 633 21.18 17.47 6.60
CA LEU A 633 21.12 16.40 5.60
C LEU A 633 19.66 15.97 5.33
N PRO A 634 19.36 15.44 4.12
CA PRO A 634 18.01 14.98 3.76
C PRO A 634 17.43 13.99 4.75
N GLU A 635 16.14 14.12 5.07
CA GLU A 635 15.46 13.24 6.04
C GLU A 635 15.40 11.78 5.56
N ASP A 636 15.36 11.55 4.25
CA ASP A 636 15.31 10.21 3.65
C ASP A 636 16.51 9.34 4.06
N LEU A 637 17.68 9.95 4.30
CA LEU A 637 18.88 9.25 4.75
C LEU A 637 18.77 8.72 6.19
N PHE A 638 17.76 9.16 6.96
CA PHE A 638 17.56 8.79 8.37
C PHE A 638 16.25 8.04 8.60
N LYS A 639 15.68 7.45 7.54
CA LYS A 639 14.52 6.57 7.66
C LYS A 639 14.84 5.39 8.59
N PRO A 640 13.85 4.88 9.34
CA PRO A 640 14.03 3.68 10.14
C PRO A 640 14.54 2.52 9.29
N ILE A 641 15.53 1.79 9.81
CA ILE A 641 16.05 0.56 9.20
C ILE A 641 15.26 -0.65 9.70
N MET A 642 15.34 -1.77 8.97
CA MET A 642 14.82 -3.07 9.39
C MET A 642 16.00 -3.99 9.74
N PRO A 643 16.56 -3.83 10.95
CA PRO A 643 17.80 -4.50 11.29
C PRO A 643 17.60 -6.01 11.48
N ALA A 644 18.57 -6.79 11.01
CA ALA A 644 18.70 -8.20 11.32
C ALA A 644 20.16 -8.55 11.65
N VAL A 645 20.37 -9.63 12.39
CA VAL A 645 21.70 -10.18 12.65
C VAL A 645 21.71 -11.67 12.37
N LEU A 646 22.69 -12.13 11.61
CA LEU A 646 22.98 -13.54 11.40
C LEU A 646 24.27 -13.90 12.14
N ILE A 647 24.23 -15.01 12.86
CA ILE A 647 25.41 -15.60 13.50
C ILE A 647 25.73 -16.93 12.81
N MET A 648 26.94 -17.08 12.29
CA MET A 648 27.40 -18.27 11.58
C MET A 648 28.67 -18.81 12.27
N GLU A 649 28.67 -20.08 12.67
CA GLU A 649 29.89 -20.75 13.17
C GLU A 649 30.81 -21.00 11.98
N ASP A 650 32.08 -20.62 12.10
CA ASP A 650 33.15 -21.06 11.21
C ASP A 650 33.52 -22.50 11.63
N ILE A 651 32.94 -23.46 10.90
CA ILE A 651 32.89 -24.88 11.23
C ILE A 651 34.26 -25.50 11.01
N ASP A 652 34.91 -25.20 9.88
CA ASP A 652 36.21 -25.76 9.51
C ASP A 652 37.41 -24.91 9.99
N GLY A 653 37.16 -23.66 10.37
CA GLY A 653 38.12 -22.75 11.01
C GLY A 653 39.03 -22.03 10.03
N ASP A 654 38.73 -22.04 8.73
CA ASP A 654 39.56 -21.46 7.68
C ASP A 654 39.44 -19.93 7.56
N GLY A 655 38.41 -19.35 8.18
CA GLY A 655 38.15 -17.91 8.14
C GLY A 655 37.51 -17.42 6.85
N GLU A 656 36.98 -18.32 6.04
CA GLU A 656 36.11 -18.06 4.88
C GLU A 656 34.68 -18.49 5.25
N LEU A 657 33.67 -17.93 4.57
CA LEU A 657 32.27 -18.27 4.84
C LEU A 657 31.75 -19.16 3.71
N SER A 658 31.46 -20.41 4.02
CA SER A 658 30.92 -21.39 3.06
C SER A 658 29.39 -21.39 3.01
N ASP A 659 28.83 -21.92 1.91
CA ASP A 659 27.37 -22.10 1.77
C ASP A 659 26.77 -22.97 2.88
N GLU A 660 27.52 -23.96 3.40
CA GLU A 660 27.06 -24.79 4.50
C GLU A 660 26.92 -23.99 5.79
N GLU A 661 27.86 -23.09 6.07
CA GLU A 661 27.85 -22.24 7.26
C GLU A 661 26.76 -21.18 7.17
N MET A 662 26.53 -20.59 5.98
CA MET A 662 25.40 -19.70 5.73
C MET A 662 24.05 -20.40 5.96
N ARG A 663 23.89 -21.64 5.49
CA ARG A 663 22.66 -22.43 5.74
C ARG A 663 22.44 -22.75 7.22
N ASN A 664 23.51 -22.83 8.00
CA ASN A 664 23.47 -23.07 9.44
C ASN A 664 23.38 -21.78 10.27
N ALA A 665 23.19 -20.63 9.64
CA ALA A 665 23.08 -19.35 10.32
C ALA A 665 21.92 -19.31 11.33
N ILE A 666 22.16 -18.66 12.47
CA ILE A 666 21.12 -18.32 13.44
C ILE A 666 20.63 -16.91 13.13
N TYR A 667 19.34 -16.78 12.85
CA TYR A 667 18.71 -15.53 12.43
C TYR A 667 18.07 -14.80 13.61
N PHE A 668 18.39 -13.52 13.76
CA PHE A 668 17.75 -12.60 14.68
C PHE A 668 17.16 -11.42 13.88
N TYR A 669 15.85 -11.23 13.94
CA TYR A 669 15.16 -10.16 13.21
C TYR A 669 14.26 -9.35 14.16
N GLY A 670 14.17 -8.04 13.89
CA GLY A 670 13.25 -7.12 14.57
C GLY A 670 12.32 -6.47 13.54
N TYR A 671 11.01 -6.71 13.64
CA TYR A 671 10.02 -6.01 12.83
C TYR A 671 9.88 -4.57 13.33
N GLN A 672 10.63 -3.63 12.73
CA GLN A 672 10.65 -2.19 13.08
C GLN A 672 11.03 -1.88 14.55
N GLU A 673 11.78 -2.78 15.20
CA GLU A 673 12.23 -2.64 16.59
C GLU A 673 13.71 -3.06 16.75
N ASP A 674 14.29 -2.75 17.93
CA ASP A 674 15.56 -3.29 18.37
C ASP A 674 15.58 -4.82 18.25
N VAL A 675 16.65 -5.38 17.69
CA VAL A 675 16.84 -6.83 17.63
C VAL A 675 17.46 -7.31 18.93
N THR A 676 16.84 -8.29 19.58
CA THR A 676 17.38 -8.93 20.76
C THR A 676 17.32 -10.45 20.64
N GLY A 677 18.33 -11.13 21.17
CA GLY A 677 18.38 -12.59 21.16
C GLY A 677 19.56 -13.16 21.94
N SER A 678 19.71 -14.48 21.89
CA SER A 678 20.85 -15.16 22.48
C SER A 678 21.25 -16.41 21.69
N PHE A 679 22.53 -16.79 21.77
CA PHE A 679 23.08 -17.99 21.13
C PHE A 679 24.22 -18.59 21.96
N ASN A 680 24.45 -19.89 21.80
CA ASN A 680 25.56 -20.59 22.45
C ASN A 680 26.81 -20.53 21.57
N ALA A 681 27.92 -20.10 22.16
CA ALA A 681 29.25 -20.16 21.53
C ALA A 681 30.14 -21.19 22.25
N LYS A 682 30.93 -21.93 21.48
CA LYS A 682 31.84 -22.98 21.97
C LYS A 682 33.26 -22.44 22.13
N ALA A 683 34.00 -22.98 23.09
CA ALA A 683 35.40 -22.62 23.33
C ALA A 683 36.27 -22.89 22.10
N GLY A 684 37.07 -21.90 21.69
CA GLY A 684 38.00 -22.00 20.55
C GLY A 684 37.32 -22.01 19.18
N LYS A 685 36.00 -21.80 19.12
CA LYS A 685 35.26 -21.62 17.87
C LYS A 685 35.12 -20.15 17.52
N LYS A 686 35.13 -19.90 16.21
CA LYS A 686 35.02 -18.57 15.63
C LYS A 686 33.67 -18.42 14.94
N TYR A 687 33.23 -17.17 14.82
CA TYR A 687 31.89 -16.85 14.38
C TYR A 687 31.90 -15.60 13.50
N PHE A 688 31.28 -15.70 12.33
CA PHE A 688 30.87 -14.54 11.54
C PHE A 688 29.58 -13.96 12.12
N VAL A 689 29.49 -12.63 12.05
CA VAL A 689 28.35 -11.83 12.46
C VAL A 689 28.00 -10.91 11.31
N ALA A 690 26.90 -11.17 10.62
CA ALA A 690 26.41 -10.30 9.56
C ALA A 690 25.28 -9.42 10.12
N VAL A 691 25.49 -8.11 10.14
CA VAL A 691 24.48 -7.11 10.49
C VAL A 691 23.85 -6.64 9.21
N MET A 692 22.53 -6.80 9.09
CA MET A 692 21.80 -6.52 7.86
C MET A 692 20.76 -5.43 8.04
N ASN A 693 20.48 -4.69 6.98
CA ASN A 693 19.27 -3.89 6.83
C ASN A 693 18.35 -4.57 5.81
N TYR A 694 17.36 -5.31 6.29
CA TYR A 694 16.44 -6.11 5.48
C TYR A 694 15.37 -5.21 4.85
N TYR A 695 15.74 -4.49 3.79
CA TYR A 695 14.84 -3.57 3.11
C TYR A 695 14.25 -4.25 1.87
N TYR A 696 13.09 -4.91 2.04
CA TYR A 696 12.39 -5.64 0.97
C TYR A 696 11.94 -4.76 -0.22
N TYR A 697 12.05 -3.42 -0.13
CA TYR A 697 11.31 -2.46 -0.98
C TYR A 697 12.04 -1.12 -1.29
N GLY A 698 13.37 -1.13 -1.52
CA GLY A 698 14.14 0.07 -1.89
C GLY A 698 15.47 0.21 -1.14
N SER A 699 16.53 -0.46 -1.60
CA SER A 699 17.86 -0.25 -1.04
C SER A 699 18.40 1.12 -1.48
N GLY A 700 19.00 1.84 -0.55
CA GLY A 700 19.56 3.17 -0.77
C GLY A 700 20.50 3.52 0.36
N ALA A 701 21.22 4.63 0.25
CA ALA A 701 22.13 5.06 1.31
C ALA A 701 21.35 5.36 2.60
N SER A 702 21.78 4.78 3.72
CA SER A 702 21.22 5.06 5.04
C SER A 702 22.28 5.52 6.03
N LEU A 703 22.08 6.70 6.58
CA LEU A 703 22.86 7.28 7.67
C LEU A 703 22.23 6.98 9.05
N THR A 704 21.12 6.24 9.11
CA THR A 704 20.59 5.73 10.37
C THR A 704 21.62 4.80 10.99
N PRO A 705 22.20 5.16 12.16
CA PRO A 705 23.20 4.33 12.78
C PRO A 705 22.57 3.08 13.39
N TYR A 706 23.35 2.01 13.48
CA TYR A 706 23.04 0.87 14.32
C TYR A 706 24.10 0.71 15.42
N GLU A 707 23.70 0.11 16.54
CA GLU A 707 24.58 -0.21 17.66
C GLU A 707 24.43 -1.70 18.00
N LEU A 708 25.44 -2.50 17.64
CA LEU A 708 25.50 -3.93 17.93
C LEU A 708 26.25 -4.15 19.25
N ALA A 709 25.74 -5.02 20.11
CA ALA A 709 26.46 -5.55 21.25
C ALA A 709 26.25 -7.07 21.40
N ILE A 710 27.35 -7.81 21.51
CA ILE A 710 27.37 -9.23 21.82
C ILE A 710 28.06 -9.42 23.16
N LYS A 711 27.28 -9.71 24.22
CA LYS A 711 27.78 -9.76 25.60
C LYS A 711 27.60 -11.15 26.19
N PRO A 712 28.56 -11.67 26.96
CA PRO A 712 28.34 -12.89 27.72
C PRO A 712 27.09 -12.75 28.57
N ALA A 713 26.18 -13.72 28.48
CA ALA A 713 25.01 -13.76 29.32
C ALA A 713 25.43 -13.89 30.79
N PRO A 714 24.70 -13.27 31.73
CA PRO A 714 24.88 -13.57 33.14
C PRO A 714 24.73 -15.08 33.33
N LYS A 715 25.68 -15.72 34.04
CA LYS A 715 25.48 -17.12 34.44
C LYS A 715 24.17 -17.19 35.19
N ALA A 716 23.24 -17.98 34.67
CA ALA A 716 22.03 -18.30 35.38
C ALA A 716 22.40 -19.04 36.68
N GLY A 717 22.50 -18.28 37.76
CA GLY A 717 22.79 -18.81 39.08
C GLY A 717 21.61 -19.64 39.60
N ALA A 718 21.81 -20.21 40.79
CA ALA A 718 20.70 -20.80 41.55
C ALA A 718 19.52 -19.82 41.62
N VAL A 719 18.30 -20.37 41.55
CA VAL A 719 17.05 -19.59 41.64
C VAL A 719 17.12 -18.65 42.85
N THR A 720 17.00 -17.34 42.60
CA THR A 720 16.93 -16.37 43.70
C THR A 720 15.55 -16.48 44.35
N PRO A 721 15.44 -16.82 45.65
CA PRO A 721 14.15 -17.00 46.30
C PRO A 721 13.29 -15.73 46.23
N LEU A 722 11.98 -15.90 46.18
CA LEU A 722 11.01 -14.81 46.31
C LEU A 722 11.24 -14.05 47.62
N LYS A 723 11.36 -12.73 47.55
CA LYS A 723 11.57 -11.85 48.72
C LYS A 723 10.37 -10.94 48.94
N GLU A 724 10.07 -10.67 50.19
CA GLU A 724 9.04 -9.71 50.57
C GLU A 724 9.43 -8.29 50.14
N VAL A 725 8.61 -7.69 49.28
CA VAL A 725 8.70 -6.27 48.88
C VAL A 725 7.77 -5.44 49.76
N THR A 726 6.56 -5.97 50.01
CA THR A 726 5.62 -5.46 51.00
C THR A 726 4.91 -6.63 51.65
N LYS A 727 4.17 -6.40 52.75
CA LYS A 727 3.40 -7.41 53.48
C LYS A 727 2.52 -8.33 52.60
N ASN A 728 2.11 -7.86 51.42
CA ASN A 728 1.24 -8.57 50.49
C ASN A 728 1.88 -8.79 49.10
N LYS A 729 3.17 -8.51 48.91
CA LYS A 729 3.86 -8.62 47.61
C LYS A 729 5.23 -9.26 47.77
N LEU A 730 5.46 -10.36 47.08
CA LEU A 730 6.78 -10.97 46.89
C LEU A 730 7.28 -10.66 45.47
N SER A 731 8.58 -10.48 45.30
CA SER A 731 9.21 -10.36 43.97
C SER A 731 10.60 -10.99 43.95
N THR A 732 11.02 -11.43 42.77
CA THR A 732 12.38 -11.85 42.46
C THR A 732 12.68 -11.61 40.99
N LYS A 733 13.98 -11.57 40.65
CA LYS A 733 14.45 -11.46 39.27
C LYS A 733 15.26 -12.70 38.91
N GLY A 734 15.11 -13.17 37.68
CA GLY A 734 15.82 -14.32 37.14
C GLY A 734 16.19 -14.11 35.68
N TYR A 735 16.91 -15.07 35.10
CA TYR A 735 17.28 -15.10 33.69
C TYR A 735 16.81 -16.42 33.07
N PHE A 736 16.35 -16.42 31.82
CA PHE A 736 16.01 -17.65 31.11
C PHE A 736 17.28 -18.35 30.59
N GLU A 737 17.30 -19.68 30.69
CA GLU A 737 18.37 -20.55 30.16
C GLU A 737 17.87 -21.23 28.88
N THR A 738 18.78 -21.52 27.95
CA THR A 738 18.45 -22.33 26.78
C THR A 738 18.09 -23.78 27.16
N ASN A 739 17.39 -24.50 26.28
CA ASN A 739 16.98 -25.92 26.40
C ASN A 739 15.67 -26.20 27.16
N HIS A 740 14.68 -25.31 27.08
CA HIS A 740 13.33 -25.46 27.68
C HIS A 740 13.31 -25.78 29.19
N LYS A 741 14.38 -25.48 29.91
CA LYS A 741 14.54 -25.90 31.29
C LYS A 741 13.70 -25.02 32.21
N GLU A 742 12.69 -25.63 32.81
CA GLU A 742 11.80 -24.94 33.76
C GLU A 742 12.49 -24.62 35.09
N LYS A 743 12.39 -23.37 35.51
CA LYS A 743 12.87 -22.88 36.82
C LYS A 743 11.75 -22.88 37.83
N MET A 744 12.01 -23.51 38.97
CA MET A 744 11.04 -23.69 40.04
C MET A 744 11.32 -22.75 41.22
N TYR A 745 10.32 -21.97 41.61
CA TYR A 745 10.32 -21.06 42.75
C TYR A 745 9.42 -21.58 43.85
N ASN A 746 9.89 -21.61 45.09
CA ASN A 746 9.06 -21.97 46.24
C ASN A 746 8.13 -20.82 46.63
N LEU A 747 6.86 -21.13 46.87
CA LEU A 747 5.86 -20.19 47.37
C LEU A 747 5.16 -20.76 48.60
N ASP A 748 5.34 -20.10 49.76
CA ASP A 748 4.62 -20.44 50.99
C ASP A 748 3.43 -19.51 51.20
N VAL A 749 2.22 -20.08 51.22
CA VAL A 749 0.97 -19.38 51.44
C VAL A 749 0.56 -19.55 52.90
N VAL A 750 0.62 -18.47 53.68
CA VAL A 750 0.40 -18.51 55.15
C VAL A 750 -1.07 -18.53 55.57
N LYS A 751 -1.97 -18.07 54.69
CA LYS A 751 -3.44 -18.07 54.86
C LYS A 751 -4.11 -18.15 53.49
N THR A 752 -5.32 -18.69 53.44
CA THR A 752 -6.11 -18.69 52.20
C THR A 752 -6.27 -17.26 51.68
N SER A 753 -5.87 -17.03 50.44
CA SER A 753 -5.88 -15.69 49.83
C SER A 753 -6.08 -15.76 48.31
N LYS A 754 -6.65 -14.70 47.75
CA LYS A 754 -6.68 -14.53 46.29
C LYS A 754 -5.29 -14.09 45.86
N THR A 755 -4.63 -14.90 45.05
CA THR A 755 -3.24 -14.72 44.66
C THR A 755 -3.15 -14.41 43.18
N THR A 756 -2.40 -13.35 42.84
CA THR A 756 -2.02 -13.02 41.46
C THR A 756 -0.52 -13.26 41.32
N ILE A 757 -0.14 -14.10 40.37
CA ILE A 757 1.25 -14.37 39.99
C ILE A 757 1.45 -13.74 38.62
N GLU A 758 2.47 -12.91 38.50
CA GLU A 758 2.82 -12.18 37.29
C GLU A 758 4.27 -12.51 36.93
N LEU A 759 4.49 -12.89 35.68
CA LEU A 759 5.80 -13.09 35.08
C LEU A 759 5.99 -12.00 34.01
N ALA A 760 6.69 -10.93 34.37
CA ALA A 760 7.08 -9.89 33.42
C ALA A 760 8.33 -10.36 32.67
N ILE A 761 8.21 -10.51 31.35
CA ILE A 761 9.24 -11.11 30.51
C ILE A 761 9.97 -10.07 29.63
N PRO A 762 11.23 -10.32 29.29
CA PRO A 762 11.94 -9.58 28.26
C PRO A 762 11.30 -9.72 26.88
N LYS A 763 11.51 -8.71 26.02
CA LYS A 763 11.06 -8.70 24.61
C LYS A 763 11.55 -9.89 23.78
N ASP A 764 12.62 -10.56 24.18
CA ASP A 764 13.21 -11.71 23.49
C ASP A 764 12.63 -13.07 23.89
N ILE A 765 11.69 -13.11 24.85
CA ILE A 765 11.20 -14.35 25.47
C ILE A 765 9.70 -14.51 25.29
N ASP A 766 9.27 -15.74 25.06
CA ASP A 766 7.87 -16.17 25.08
C ASP A 766 7.62 -17.00 26.35
N GLY A 767 7.02 -16.35 27.36
CA GLY A 767 7.01 -16.86 28.73
C GLY A 767 5.92 -17.90 28.95
N VAL A 768 6.25 -19.00 29.63
CA VAL A 768 5.25 -19.93 30.18
C VAL A 768 5.29 -19.87 31.70
N LEU A 769 4.16 -19.59 32.31
CA LEU A 769 3.98 -19.52 33.76
C LEU A 769 3.12 -20.68 34.26
N ALA A 770 3.61 -21.41 35.25
CA ALA A 770 2.92 -22.55 35.84
C ALA A 770 2.92 -22.50 37.37
N ILE A 771 1.90 -23.09 37.99
CA ILE A 771 1.84 -23.31 39.44
C ILE A 771 1.52 -24.77 39.75
N TYR A 772 2.23 -25.32 40.74
CA TYR A 772 2.19 -26.71 41.17
C TYR A 772 1.91 -26.82 42.67
N ASP A 773 1.30 -27.93 43.07
CA ASP A 773 1.11 -28.27 44.48
C ASP A 773 2.40 -28.73 45.18
N ALA A 774 2.33 -29.00 46.49
CA ALA A 774 3.48 -29.48 47.28
C ALA A 774 4.10 -30.80 46.77
N LYS A 775 3.37 -31.60 45.99
CA LYS A 775 3.82 -32.85 45.36
C LYS A 775 4.30 -32.64 43.93
N LYS A 776 4.44 -31.38 43.48
CA LYS A 776 4.77 -30.97 42.11
C LYS A 776 3.75 -31.43 41.06
N LYS A 777 2.49 -31.64 41.46
CA LYS A 777 1.40 -31.84 40.49
C LYS A 777 0.95 -30.49 39.96
N LEU A 778 0.84 -30.35 38.64
CA LEU A 778 0.40 -29.13 37.98
C LEU A 778 -1.02 -28.75 38.45
N ILE A 779 -1.19 -27.50 38.89
CA ILE A 779 -2.47 -26.90 39.23
C ILE A 779 -2.99 -26.10 38.03
N LYS A 780 -2.15 -25.21 37.47
CA LYS A 780 -2.48 -24.37 36.32
C LYS A 780 -1.21 -23.96 35.57
N SER A 781 -1.30 -23.86 34.24
CA SER A 781 -0.28 -23.28 33.36
C SER A 781 -0.95 -22.26 32.45
N VAL A 782 -0.25 -21.19 32.09
CA VAL A 782 -0.67 -20.18 31.12
C VAL A 782 0.46 -19.85 30.15
N ASP A 783 0.04 -19.50 28.95
CA ASP A 783 0.80 -19.16 27.75
C ASP A 783 -0.24 -18.50 26.83
N TYR A 784 -0.69 -17.32 27.25
CA TYR A 784 -1.81 -16.62 26.63
C TYR A 784 -1.34 -15.52 25.69
N TYR A 785 -0.15 -14.97 25.94
CA TYR A 785 0.42 -13.87 25.19
C TYR A 785 1.77 -14.29 24.63
N GLY A 786 2.13 -13.73 23.48
CA GLY A 786 3.36 -14.09 22.80
C GLY A 786 4.59 -13.38 23.39
N LYS A 787 5.68 -13.46 22.62
CA LYS A 787 6.98 -12.90 22.93
C LYS A 787 6.93 -11.45 23.47
N GLY A 788 7.50 -11.21 24.65
CA GLY A 788 7.60 -9.89 25.27
C GLY A 788 6.44 -9.45 26.16
N ASP A 789 5.30 -10.14 26.12
CA ASP A 789 4.13 -9.82 26.94
C ASP A 789 4.12 -10.58 28.27
N SER A 790 3.73 -9.90 29.35
CA SER A 790 3.69 -10.53 30.67
C SER A 790 2.65 -11.66 30.75
N GLU A 791 3.00 -12.71 31.49
CA GLU A 791 2.08 -13.80 31.81
C GLU A 791 1.48 -13.67 33.20
N PHE A 792 0.20 -14.06 33.36
CA PHE A 792 -0.51 -13.88 34.62
C PHE A 792 -1.40 -15.06 35.00
N ILE A 793 -1.30 -15.47 36.27
CA ILE A 793 -2.20 -16.45 36.89
C ILE A 793 -2.92 -15.80 38.08
N GLU A 794 -4.25 -15.77 38.05
CA GLU A 794 -5.08 -15.42 39.20
C GLU A 794 -5.87 -16.64 39.71
N LEU A 795 -5.74 -16.97 41.00
CA LEU A 795 -6.42 -18.09 41.65
C LEU A 795 -6.48 -17.91 43.17
N THR A 796 -7.36 -18.66 43.83
CA THR A 796 -7.38 -18.76 45.30
C THR A 796 -6.48 -19.90 45.73
N LEU A 797 -5.46 -19.60 46.55
CA LEU A 797 -4.57 -20.62 47.13
C LEU A 797 -4.91 -20.81 48.60
N GLU A 798 -5.05 -22.07 49.04
CA GLU A 798 -5.17 -22.41 50.45
C GLU A 798 -3.82 -22.32 51.16
N LYS A 799 -3.84 -22.26 52.50
CA LYS A 799 -2.61 -22.31 53.31
C LYS A 799 -1.81 -23.58 52.99
N GLY A 800 -0.58 -23.42 52.52
CA GLY A 800 0.29 -24.53 52.12
C GLY A 800 1.53 -24.07 51.35
N SER A 801 2.34 -25.03 50.91
CA SER A 801 3.52 -24.78 50.08
C SER A 801 3.24 -25.16 48.62
N TYR A 802 3.70 -24.33 47.70
CA TYR A 802 3.50 -24.44 46.26
C TYR A 802 4.82 -24.19 45.52
N TYR A 803 4.84 -24.54 44.24
CA TYR A 803 5.94 -24.20 43.34
C TYR A 803 5.43 -23.39 42.16
N ILE A 804 6.17 -22.36 41.77
CA ILE A 804 5.92 -21.60 40.54
C ILE A 804 6.98 -22.01 39.53
N GLY A 805 6.55 -22.54 38.39
CA GLY A 805 7.41 -22.87 37.25
C GLY A 805 7.42 -21.74 36.25
N VAL A 806 8.61 -21.41 35.75
CA VAL A 806 8.78 -20.46 34.64
C VAL A 806 9.75 -21.04 33.62
N LYS A 807 9.40 -20.95 32.34
CA LYS A 807 10.26 -21.35 31.21
C LYS A 807 9.93 -20.49 29.99
N ASP A 808 10.81 -20.54 28.99
CA ASP A 808 10.48 -20.05 27.65
C ASP A 808 9.80 -21.16 26.85
N PHE A 809 8.81 -20.81 26.02
CA PHE A 809 8.05 -21.73 25.18
C PHE A 809 8.97 -22.43 24.16
N PHE A 810 9.77 -21.65 23.44
CA PHE A 810 10.72 -22.11 22.41
C PHE A 810 12.06 -22.59 22.98
N GLY A 811 12.25 -22.50 24.29
CA GLY A 811 13.47 -22.92 24.97
C GLY A 811 14.63 -21.95 24.79
N GLY A 812 14.34 -20.69 24.47
CA GLY A 812 15.30 -19.59 24.36
C GLY A 812 15.84 -19.12 25.71
N GLY A 813 17.04 -18.52 25.67
CA GLY A 813 17.65 -17.83 26.79
C GLY A 813 17.55 -16.31 26.62
N SER A 814 17.70 -15.55 27.71
CA SER A 814 17.77 -14.09 27.65
C SER A 814 18.84 -13.53 28.57
N VAL A 815 19.50 -12.47 28.11
CA VAL A 815 20.42 -11.65 28.92
C VAL A 815 19.71 -10.57 29.72
N SER A 816 18.45 -10.31 29.41
CA SER A 816 17.58 -9.43 30.17
C SER A 816 16.91 -10.23 31.29
N PRO A 817 16.85 -9.69 32.52
CA PRO A 817 16.19 -10.40 33.60
C PRO A 817 14.67 -10.33 33.44
N TYR A 818 13.97 -11.43 33.69
CA TYR A 818 12.54 -11.40 33.97
C TYR A 818 12.29 -11.01 35.43
N GLU A 819 11.08 -10.52 35.71
CA GLU A 819 10.61 -10.28 37.07
C GLU A 819 9.38 -11.15 37.38
N LEU A 820 9.48 -11.96 38.44
CA LEU A 820 8.39 -12.77 38.93
C LEU A 820 7.81 -12.13 40.19
N THR A 821 6.55 -11.72 40.13
CA THR A 821 5.82 -11.07 41.22
C THR A 821 4.67 -11.94 41.71
N VAL A 822 4.48 -12.01 43.02
CA VAL A 822 3.32 -12.65 43.66
C VAL A 822 2.62 -11.65 44.58
N ASN A 823 1.35 -11.36 44.30
CA ASN A 823 0.52 -10.46 45.09
C ASN A 823 -0.59 -11.24 45.80
N PHE A 824 -0.73 -11.03 47.12
CA PHE A 824 -1.79 -11.59 47.95
C PHE A 824 -2.85 -10.52 48.24
N LYS A 825 -4.12 -10.79 47.90
CA LYS A 825 -5.27 -9.94 48.24
C LYS A 825 -6.04 -10.50 49.43
#